data_AF-A0A540W9K8-F1
#
_entry.id   AF-A0A540W9K8-F1
#
_cell.length_a   1.000
_cell.length_b   1.000
_cell.length_c   1.000
_cell.angle_alpha   90.00
_cell.angle_beta   90.00
_cell.angle_gamma   90.00
#
_symmetry.space_group_name_H-M   'P 1'
#
loop_
_entity.id
_entity.type
_entity.pdbx_description
1 polymer ?
#
loop_
_entity_poly.entity_id
_entity_poly.type
_entity_poly.pdbx_seq_one_letter_code
_entity_poly.pdbx_strand_id
1 'polypeptide(L)'
;MSAAGNRLSRPENRLVRRGFTDPEAAVRRLSAPALVGLADDPILLDALGATADPDLALLGLARLLEALPDDERQALRDTLTASKPLRDRLLGVLGASAALADHLATHPRDWHALVTFELRDIHPGIADFRRELEQQVRDSPAEPADALRAAYRRCLLTIAARDLSDTADFEQTAAELADLAGATLRTALQIAAEQEPAAADACRLAVIGMGKCGGRELNYVSDVDVIFVAEAREGVEESRALQAATRLAAAMMRLCSDTTREGTIWPVDANLRPEGRNGPLVRTLASHIAYYQRWAKTWEFQALLKARPVAGDAELGEAYATALAPMVWQAAERENFVADVQQMRRRVIDAIPVTEVDRQLKLGPGGLRDVEFSVQLLQLVHGRTDPELRSGNTLAALRALSAGGYVGRADAAALESAYRFLRSLEHRIQLHRLRRTHLMPTDPADLRLLARSLAPMINDDTRADPVAALNREWKRHALEVRRLHEKLFYRPLLTAVANLSGGEALTPGTPAMTPEAAQARLEALGFADPPAALRHLQALASGVSRKAAIQRTLLPVLLARFSDSADPDAGLLGFRQVSDALGRTPWYLRLLRDESAAAEDLARVLSAGRLAPDLLLRAPEAVALLGDPRGLEARGRQALEGEIMAAVGRAPSAAQAVAAARSVRRRELFRTSAGDLLGRFGDAATSEGGAEALELASNALTDLNAATLSGALAGCVADWERKHGEPLPARIAVIAMGRFGGHELGYGSDADVLFVHEPLPDTEHDAAAAARSVCNELRTLLAAPATEPPLLVDADLRPEGRQGALVRTLGSYRAYYQRWSHVWESQALLRAEPVAGDQELGERFVELIDPLRYPPEGVSETDLREIRRIKARIENERLPRGADPTTHTKIGRGGLADVEWTVQLFQLRHGHELPGLRTTRTRQALLAAVRAGLLNAEDGEVLDTAWVLASRVRSAVMLVRGRPGDSFPSEPRELAGVARYLGYGAGRTGELVDDYRRITRRARSVVERAFYG
;
A
#
# COMPACT_ATOMS: atom_id res chain seq x y z
N MET A 1 20.70 -69.90 32.39
CA MET A 1 21.40 -68.92 31.53
C MET A 1 20.83 -69.06 30.11
N SER A 2 19.62 -68.52 29.91
CA SER A 2 19.32 -67.24 29.22
C SER A 2 19.52 -67.32 27.71
N ALA A 3 18.50 -67.90 27.07
CA ALA A 3 18.35 -68.10 25.65
C ALA A 3 18.18 -66.78 24.88
N ALA A 4 18.77 -66.78 23.69
CA ALA A 4 18.47 -65.86 22.61
C ALA A 4 16.99 -65.96 22.22
N GLY A 5 16.22 -64.91 22.53
CA GLY A 5 14.84 -64.73 22.08
C GLY A 5 14.79 -63.66 20.99
N ASN A 6 14.36 -64.09 19.80
CA ASN A 6 14.01 -63.28 18.64
C ASN A 6 13.20 -62.03 19.06
N ARG A 7 13.68 -60.81 18.78
CA ARG A 7 12.91 -59.56 18.98
C ARG A 7 11.75 -59.54 17.98
N LEU A 8 10.65 -60.20 18.33
CA LEU A 8 9.35 -60.01 17.68
C LEU A 8 9.04 -58.50 17.70
N SER A 9 8.87 -57.93 16.51
CA SER A 9 8.51 -56.53 16.32
C SER A 9 7.21 -56.22 17.07
N ARG A 10 7.31 -55.51 18.20
CA ARG A 10 6.16 -54.91 18.91
C ARG A 10 5.16 -54.28 17.92
N PRO A 11 3.84 -54.58 18.00
CA PRO A 11 2.83 -54.06 17.08
C PRO A 11 2.89 -52.55 16.87
N GLU A 12 3.20 -51.81 17.93
CA GLU A 12 3.35 -50.35 17.97
C GLU A 12 4.42 -49.87 16.98
N ASN A 13 5.58 -50.56 16.93
CA ASN A 13 6.66 -50.21 16.01
C ASN A 13 6.25 -50.37 14.53
N ARG A 14 5.33 -51.29 14.23
CA ARG A 14 4.81 -51.49 12.87
C ARG A 14 3.86 -50.36 12.46
N LEU A 15 3.14 -49.77 13.42
CA LEU A 15 2.22 -48.65 13.19
C LEU A 15 2.97 -47.33 13.08
N VAL A 16 4.01 -47.11 13.91
CA VAL A 16 4.88 -45.92 13.79
C VAL A 16 5.50 -45.83 12.40
N ARG A 17 5.99 -46.94 11.85
CA ARG A 17 6.53 -47.00 10.47
C ARG A 17 5.51 -46.67 9.38
N ARG A 18 4.21 -46.81 9.69
CA ARG A 18 3.08 -46.48 8.80
C ARG A 18 2.54 -45.07 9.05
N GLY A 19 3.17 -44.29 9.93
CA GLY A 19 2.84 -42.88 10.12
C GLY A 19 1.83 -42.59 11.22
N PHE A 20 1.41 -43.60 12.00
CA PHE A 20 0.59 -43.40 13.21
C PHE A 20 1.38 -42.63 14.26
N THR A 21 0.72 -41.65 14.88
CA THR A 21 1.27 -40.75 15.90
C THR A 21 0.93 -41.21 17.31
N ASP A 22 -0.17 -41.94 17.50
CA ASP A 22 -0.55 -42.60 18.77
C ASP A 22 -0.67 -44.13 18.57
N PRO A 23 0.46 -44.85 18.45
CA PRO A 23 0.46 -46.28 18.16
C PRO A 23 -0.21 -47.10 19.27
N GLU A 24 -0.19 -46.64 20.52
CA GLU A 24 -0.84 -47.34 21.63
C GLU A 24 -2.36 -47.27 21.52
N ALA A 25 -2.92 -46.08 21.24
CA ALA A 25 -4.35 -45.95 21.00
C ALA A 25 -4.79 -46.68 19.73
N ALA A 26 -3.95 -46.68 18.68
CA ALA A 26 -4.22 -47.43 17.46
C ALA A 26 -4.31 -48.94 17.72
N VAL A 27 -3.39 -49.53 18.49
CA VAL A 27 -3.47 -50.95 18.90
C VAL A 27 -4.75 -51.24 19.68
N ARG A 28 -5.13 -50.37 20.63
CA ARG A 28 -6.39 -50.53 21.38
C ARG A 28 -7.62 -50.50 20.46
N ARG A 29 -7.67 -49.58 19.49
CA ARG A 29 -8.79 -49.47 18.53
C ARG A 29 -8.86 -50.68 17.59
N LEU A 30 -7.72 -51.14 17.06
CA LEU A 30 -7.67 -52.34 16.21
C LEU A 30 -8.15 -53.60 16.96
N SER A 31 -8.05 -53.62 18.29
CA SER A 31 -8.54 -54.73 19.12
C SER A 31 -10.06 -54.68 19.39
N ALA A 32 -10.78 -53.65 18.92
CA ALA A 32 -12.21 -53.50 19.15
C ALA A 32 -13.01 -54.58 18.40
N PRO A 33 -14.14 -55.07 18.95
CA PRO A 33 -14.96 -56.13 18.34
C PRO A 33 -15.35 -55.87 16.88
N ALA A 34 -15.66 -54.61 16.55
CA ALA A 34 -16.06 -54.20 15.20
C ALA A 34 -14.95 -54.41 14.14
N LEU A 35 -13.68 -54.40 14.55
CA LEU A 35 -12.48 -54.49 13.69
C LEU A 35 -11.80 -55.87 13.73
N VAL A 36 -12.29 -56.82 14.53
CA VAL A 36 -11.70 -58.18 14.69
C VAL A 36 -11.55 -58.86 13.35
N GLY A 37 -10.33 -59.21 12.91
CA GLY A 37 -10.05 -59.87 11.63
C GLY A 37 -9.57 -58.93 10.52
N LEU A 38 -9.77 -57.62 10.67
CA LEU A 38 -9.13 -56.59 9.85
C LEU A 38 -7.80 -56.10 10.44
N ALA A 39 -7.62 -56.25 11.76
CA ALA A 39 -6.48 -55.75 12.52
C ALA A 39 -5.11 -56.31 12.10
N ASP A 40 -5.09 -57.53 11.57
CA ASP A 40 -3.88 -58.22 11.12
C ASP A 40 -3.70 -58.18 9.60
N ASP A 41 -4.62 -57.54 8.87
CA ASP A 41 -4.55 -57.45 7.41
C ASP A 41 -3.47 -56.43 6.98
N PRO A 42 -2.38 -56.87 6.32
CA PRO A 42 -1.31 -55.97 5.92
C PRO A 42 -1.74 -54.94 4.86
N ILE A 43 -2.68 -55.30 3.98
CA ILE A 43 -3.21 -54.40 2.94
C ILE A 43 -3.99 -53.26 3.57
N LEU A 44 -4.83 -53.56 4.57
CA LEU A 44 -5.58 -52.52 5.28
C LEU A 44 -4.64 -51.59 6.08
N LEU A 45 -3.68 -52.16 6.81
CA LEU A 45 -2.73 -51.35 7.58
C LEU A 45 -1.87 -50.45 6.68
N ASP A 46 -1.42 -50.95 5.53
CA ASP A 46 -0.69 -50.16 4.55
C ASP A 46 -1.58 -49.06 3.94
N ALA A 47 -2.84 -49.36 3.66
CA ALA A 47 -3.81 -48.36 3.17
C ALA A 47 -4.12 -47.27 4.21
N LEU A 48 -4.30 -47.63 5.48
CA LEU A 48 -4.41 -46.68 6.59
C LEU A 48 -3.16 -45.81 6.72
N GLY A 49 -1.97 -46.40 6.59
CA GLY A 49 -0.70 -45.66 6.64
C GLY A 49 -0.48 -44.70 5.47
N ALA A 50 -1.19 -44.89 4.36
CA ALA A 50 -1.15 -44.02 3.19
C ALA A 50 -2.06 -42.79 3.31
N THR A 51 -2.98 -42.74 4.28
CA THR A 51 -3.90 -41.61 4.44
C THR A 51 -3.19 -40.37 5.01
N ALA A 52 -3.86 -39.21 4.94
CA ALA A 52 -3.33 -37.96 5.49
C ALA A 52 -3.10 -38.05 7.01
N ASP A 53 -4.06 -38.63 7.74
CA ASP A 53 -3.96 -38.97 9.16
C ASP A 53 -4.45 -40.42 9.41
N PRO A 54 -3.53 -41.38 9.65
CA PRO A 54 -3.87 -42.77 9.91
C PRO A 54 -4.65 -42.99 11.21
N ASP A 55 -4.39 -42.18 12.24
CA ASP A 55 -5.09 -42.27 13.54
C ASP A 55 -6.55 -41.84 13.39
N LEU A 56 -6.78 -40.74 12.66
CA LEU A 56 -8.12 -40.25 12.33
C LEU A 56 -8.88 -41.23 11.44
N ALA A 57 -8.23 -41.78 10.41
CA ALA A 57 -8.84 -42.76 9.51
C ALA A 57 -9.32 -44.00 10.27
N LEU A 58 -8.48 -44.53 11.17
CA LEU A 58 -8.82 -45.69 11.98
C LEU A 58 -9.96 -45.39 12.96
N LEU A 59 -9.96 -44.21 13.58
CA LEU A 59 -11.05 -43.79 14.46
C LEU A 59 -12.38 -43.67 13.71
N GLY A 60 -12.38 -43.03 12.54
CA GLY A 60 -13.57 -42.90 11.70
C GLY A 60 -14.09 -44.26 11.23
N LEU A 61 -13.19 -45.17 10.83
CA LEU A 61 -13.55 -46.51 10.39
C LEU A 61 -14.18 -47.33 11.53
N ALA A 62 -13.60 -47.25 12.74
CA ALA A 62 -14.15 -47.93 13.91
C ALA A 62 -15.58 -47.48 14.19
N ARG A 63 -15.82 -46.16 14.21
CA ARG A 63 -17.14 -45.58 14.48
C ARG A 63 -18.18 -45.95 13.41
N LEU A 64 -17.78 -45.97 12.14
CA LEU A 64 -18.65 -46.42 11.05
C LEU A 64 -19.05 -47.89 11.22
N LEU A 65 -18.07 -48.76 11.48
CA LEU A 65 -18.34 -50.20 11.68
C LEU A 65 -19.22 -50.45 12.91
N GLU A 66 -19.03 -49.71 13.99
CA GLU A 66 -19.86 -49.78 15.20
C GLU A 66 -21.31 -49.34 14.95
N ALA A 67 -21.52 -48.34 14.08
CA ALA A 67 -22.85 -47.83 13.74
C ALA A 67 -23.61 -48.72 12.74
N LEU A 68 -22.93 -49.59 11.99
CA LEU A 68 -23.55 -50.48 11.01
C LEU A 68 -24.22 -51.69 11.68
N PRO A 69 -25.40 -52.14 11.18
CA PRO A 69 -25.96 -53.46 11.46
C PRO A 69 -24.99 -54.60 11.08
N ASP A 70 -25.14 -55.78 11.66
CA ASP A 70 -24.15 -56.87 11.52
C ASP A 70 -23.93 -57.33 10.06
N ASP A 71 -24.99 -57.40 9.24
CA ASP A 71 -24.93 -57.79 7.83
C ASP A 71 -24.19 -56.75 6.98
N GLU A 72 -24.52 -55.48 7.15
CA GLU A 72 -23.86 -54.35 6.48
C GLU A 72 -22.41 -54.17 6.96
N ARG A 73 -22.15 -54.39 8.25
CA ARG A 73 -20.81 -54.35 8.82
C ARG A 73 -19.93 -55.41 8.16
N GLN A 74 -20.42 -56.63 8.01
CA GLN A 74 -19.69 -57.70 7.34
C GLN A 74 -19.44 -57.36 5.86
N ALA A 75 -20.46 -56.85 5.16
CA ALA A 75 -20.34 -56.43 3.77
C ALA A 75 -19.26 -55.36 3.57
N LEU A 76 -19.22 -54.33 4.42
CA LEU A 76 -18.19 -53.28 4.35
C LEU A 76 -16.80 -53.85 4.61
N ARG A 77 -16.64 -54.75 5.59
CA ARG A 77 -15.35 -55.38 5.89
C ARG A 77 -14.80 -56.21 4.74
N ASP A 78 -15.66 -57.03 4.13
CA ASP A 78 -15.27 -57.84 2.97
C ASP A 78 -14.91 -56.95 1.79
N THR A 79 -15.68 -55.89 1.57
CA THR A 79 -15.42 -54.94 0.48
C THR A 79 -14.14 -54.13 0.70
N LEU A 80 -13.83 -53.74 1.95
CA LEU A 80 -12.57 -53.08 2.29
C LEU A 80 -11.35 -53.94 1.96
N THR A 81 -11.46 -55.26 2.10
CA THR A 81 -10.36 -56.18 1.80
C THR A 81 -10.26 -56.42 0.29
N ALA A 82 -11.40 -56.66 -0.37
CA ALA A 82 -11.46 -57.05 -1.77
C ALA A 82 -11.33 -55.90 -2.78
N SER A 83 -11.81 -54.69 -2.44
CA SER A 83 -11.91 -53.55 -3.37
C SER A 83 -10.95 -52.42 -3.00
N LYS A 84 -9.83 -52.33 -3.72
CA LYS A 84 -8.88 -51.22 -3.59
C LYS A 84 -9.54 -49.85 -3.83
N PRO A 85 -10.36 -49.63 -4.88
CA PRO A 85 -10.96 -48.32 -5.13
C PRO A 85 -11.86 -47.83 -4.00
N LEU A 86 -12.72 -48.70 -3.44
CA LEU A 86 -13.53 -48.32 -2.28
C LEU A 86 -12.65 -48.02 -1.07
N ARG A 87 -11.68 -48.91 -0.78
CA ARG A 87 -10.79 -48.77 0.37
C ARG A 87 -10.04 -47.42 0.34
N ASP A 88 -9.46 -47.06 -0.79
CA ASP A 88 -8.69 -45.82 -0.92
C ASP A 88 -9.58 -44.59 -0.74
N ARG A 89 -10.80 -44.60 -1.30
CA ARG A 89 -11.78 -43.51 -1.19
C ARG A 89 -12.28 -43.33 0.23
N LEU A 90 -12.75 -44.42 0.84
CA LEU A 90 -13.28 -44.37 2.20
C LEU A 90 -12.20 -43.97 3.19
N LEU A 91 -11.04 -44.63 3.17
CA LEU A 91 -9.95 -44.32 4.10
C LEU A 91 -9.34 -42.95 3.82
N GLY A 92 -9.26 -42.52 2.57
CA GLY A 92 -8.83 -41.18 2.18
C GLY A 92 -9.71 -40.11 2.83
N VAL A 93 -11.03 -40.23 2.71
CA VAL A 93 -11.98 -39.31 3.37
C VAL A 93 -11.85 -39.37 4.89
N LEU A 94 -11.86 -40.56 5.48
CA LEU A 94 -11.81 -40.72 6.93
C LEU A 94 -10.49 -40.19 7.52
N GLY A 95 -9.38 -40.29 6.78
CA GLY A 95 -8.08 -39.75 7.19
C GLY A 95 -7.88 -38.26 6.91
N ALA A 96 -8.81 -37.62 6.19
CA ALA A 96 -8.72 -36.19 5.87
C ALA A 96 -9.80 -35.37 6.60
N SER A 97 -11.00 -35.91 6.84
CA SER A 97 -12.16 -35.18 7.34
C SER A 97 -12.83 -35.86 8.53
N ALA A 98 -12.70 -35.25 9.71
CA ALA A 98 -13.43 -35.65 10.90
C ALA A 98 -14.95 -35.46 10.73
N ALA A 99 -15.36 -34.40 10.02
CA ALA A 99 -16.77 -34.07 9.84
C ALA A 99 -17.50 -35.05 8.90
N LEU A 100 -16.83 -35.54 7.84
CA LEU A 100 -17.41 -36.60 6.99
C LEU A 100 -17.38 -37.97 7.68
N ALA A 101 -16.43 -38.22 8.57
CA ALA A 101 -16.48 -39.40 9.44
C ALA A 101 -17.67 -39.35 10.41
N ASP A 102 -17.99 -38.18 10.99
CA ASP A 102 -19.20 -37.98 11.81
C ASP A 102 -20.49 -38.19 11.01
N HIS A 103 -20.53 -37.72 9.76
CA HIS A 103 -21.65 -37.97 8.86
C HIS A 103 -21.83 -39.46 8.58
N LEU A 104 -20.76 -40.19 8.25
CA LEU A 104 -20.80 -41.63 8.07
C LEU A 104 -21.15 -42.39 9.36
N ALA A 105 -20.79 -41.92 10.54
CA ALA A 105 -21.25 -42.52 11.79
C ALA A 105 -22.76 -42.32 12.02
N THR A 106 -23.33 -41.21 11.52
CA THR A 106 -24.75 -40.87 11.67
C THR A 106 -25.63 -41.51 10.59
N HIS A 107 -25.11 -41.57 9.35
CA HIS A 107 -25.76 -42.14 8.16
C HIS A 107 -24.89 -43.28 7.61
N PRO A 108 -24.77 -44.40 8.34
CA PRO A 108 -23.74 -45.40 8.06
C PRO A 108 -23.88 -46.04 6.68
N ARG A 109 -25.08 -46.16 6.11
CA ARG A 109 -25.28 -46.67 4.73
C ARG A 109 -24.76 -45.75 3.63
N ASP A 110 -24.31 -44.53 3.93
CA ASP A 110 -23.77 -43.63 2.91
C ASP A 110 -22.42 -44.08 2.34
N TRP A 111 -21.76 -45.07 2.97
CA TRP A 111 -20.59 -45.73 2.39
C TRP A 111 -20.88 -46.35 1.00
N HIS A 112 -22.13 -46.76 0.73
CA HIS A 112 -22.56 -47.27 -0.57
C HIS A 112 -22.37 -46.27 -1.71
N ALA A 113 -22.44 -44.96 -1.42
CA ALA A 113 -22.18 -43.91 -2.41
C ALA A 113 -20.73 -43.91 -2.93
N LEU A 114 -19.81 -44.59 -2.23
CA LEU A 114 -18.40 -44.71 -2.61
C LEU A 114 -18.10 -45.98 -3.42
N VAL A 115 -19.08 -46.91 -3.51
CA VAL A 115 -18.96 -48.19 -4.24
C VAL A 115 -19.11 -47.99 -5.74
N THR A 116 -20.06 -47.15 -6.15
CA THR A 116 -20.49 -46.99 -7.55
C THR A 116 -19.47 -46.18 -8.35
N PHE A 117 -18.67 -46.85 -9.18
CA PHE A 117 -17.80 -46.21 -10.17
C PHE A 117 -17.86 -46.99 -11.48
N GLU A 118 -18.83 -46.66 -12.35
CA GLU A 118 -18.61 -46.81 -13.79
C GLU A 118 -17.84 -45.59 -14.33
N LEU A 119 -17.14 -45.73 -15.46
CA LEU A 119 -16.41 -44.62 -16.11
C LEU A 119 -17.30 -43.39 -16.43
N ARG A 120 -18.62 -43.58 -16.51
CA ARG A 120 -19.61 -42.51 -16.74
C ARG A 120 -19.98 -41.73 -15.46
N ASP A 121 -19.74 -42.30 -14.28
CA ASP A 121 -20.11 -41.71 -12.97
C ASP A 121 -18.99 -40.87 -12.36
N ILE A 122 -17.85 -40.72 -13.05
CA ILE A 122 -16.64 -40.10 -12.49
C ILE A 122 -16.79 -38.58 -12.32
N HIS A 123 -17.69 -37.94 -13.09
CA HIS A 123 -17.95 -36.49 -12.99
C HIS A 123 -19.45 -36.18 -13.07
N PRO A 124 -20.18 -36.24 -11.95
CA PRO A 124 -21.61 -35.94 -11.91
C PRO A 124 -21.87 -34.49 -12.35
N GLY A 125 -22.88 -34.32 -13.22
CA GLY A 125 -23.35 -32.99 -13.61
C GLY A 125 -24.38 -32.43 -12.64
N ILE A 126 -24.78 -31.17 -12.86
CA ILE A 126 -25.87 -30.51 -12.12
C ILE A 126 -27.14 -31.38 -12.11
N ALA A 127 -27.47 -32.02 -13.22
CA ALA A 127 -28.67 -32.86 -13.36
C ALA A 127 -28.61 -34.12 -12.49
N ASP A 128 -27.43 -34.70 -12.27
CA ASP A 128 -27.25 -35.90 -11.48
C ASP A 128 -27.29 -35.56 -9.99
N PHE A 129 -26.60 -34.50 -9.56
CA PHE A 129 -26.73 -33.99 -8.20
C PHE A 129 -28.17 -33.62 -7.86
N ARG A 130 -28.87 -32.93 -8.76
CA ARG A 130 -30.27 -32.58 -8.55
C ARG A 130 -31.13 -33.82 -8.38
N ARG A 131 -30.96 -34.83 -9.23
CA ARG A 131 -31.72 -36.09 -9.15
C ARG A 131 -31.47 -36.79 -7.82
N GLU A 132 -30.22 -36.90 -7.38
CA GLU A 132 -29.87 -37.49 -6.08
C GLU A 132 -30.52 -36.70 -4.94
N LEU A 133 -30.38 -35.37 -4.91
CA LEU A 133 -30.97 -34.54 -3.85
C LEU A 133 -32.49 -34.65 -3.80
N GLU A 134 -33.18 -34.55 -4.95
CA GLU A 134 -34.64 -34.67 -5.05
C GLU A 134 -35.12 -36.07 -4.63
N GLN A 135 -34.39 -37.13 -5.01
CA GLN A 135 -34.72 -38.49 -4.65
C GLN A 135 -34.55 -38.72 -3.15
N GLN A 136 -33.42 -38.33 -2.57
CA GLN A 136 -33.18 -38.47 -1.12
C GLN A 136 -34.17 -37.64 -0.29
N VAL A 137 -34.56 -36.45 -0.75
CA VAL A 137 -35.59 -35.64 -0.08
C VAL A 137 -36.96 -36.32 -0.14
N ARG A 138 -37.33 -36.90 -1.28
CA ARG A 138 -38.62 -37.56 -1.49
C ARG A 138 -38.76 -38.88 -0.72
N ASP A 139 -37.69 -39.68 -0.72
CA ASP A 139 -37.71 -41.04 -0.16
C ASP A 139 -37.44 -41.03 1.36
N SER A 140 -36.98 -39.90 1.92
CA SER A 140 -36.67 -39.76 3.34
C SER A 140 -37.93 -39.58 4.19
N PRO A 141 -38.04 -40.27 5.34
CA PRO A 141 -39.10 -40.03 6.31
C PRO A 141 -38.86 -38.77 7.19
N ALA A 142 -37.72 -38.08 7.03
CA ALA A 142 -37.40 -36.87 7.77
C ALA A 142 -38.05 -35.63 7.16
N GLU A 143 -38.07 -34.53 7.92
CA GLU A 143 -38.46 -33.22 7.38
C GLU A 143 -37.61 -32.85 6.15
N PRO A 144 -38.19 -32.25 5.09
CA PRO A 144 -37.47 -31.96 3.85
C PRO A 144 -36.17 -31.18 4.02
N ALA A 145 -36.13 -30.29 5.03
CA ALA A 145 -34.94 -29.52 5.38
C ALA A 145 -33.78 -30.41 5.89
N ASP A 146 -34.07 -31.41 6.73
CA ASP A 146 -33.09 -32.36 7.25
C ASP A 146 -32.66 -33.34 6.15
N ALA A 147 -33.62 -33.82 5.35
CA ALA A 147 -33.34 -34.72 4.23
C ALA A 147 -32.41 -34.06 3.19
N LEU A 148 -32.62 -32.77 2.87
CA LEU A 148 -31.76 -32.02 1.97
C LEU A 148 -30.33 -31.88 2.52
N ARG A 149 -30.17 -31.65 3.83
CA ARG A 149 -28.85 -31.56 4.49
C ARG A 149 -28.08 -32.88 4.43
N ALA A 150 -28.76 -33.99 4.75
CA ALA A 150 -28.17 -35.32 4.67
C ALA A 150 -27.77 -35.67 3.24
N ALA A 151 -28.66 -35.41 2.26
CA ALA A 151 -28.40 -35.64 0.84
C ALA A 151 -27.22 -34.79 0.32
N TYR A 152 -27.14 -33.51 0.72
CA TYR A 152 -25.99 -32.66 0.39
C TYR A 152 -24.68 -33.23 0.91
N ARG A 153 -24.64 -33.69 2.18
CA ARG A 153 -23.44 -34.29 2.78
C ARG A 153 -23.04 -35.59 2.10
N ARG A 154 -24.01 -36.41 1.70
CA ARG A 154 -23.79 -37.63 0.90
C ARG A 154 -23.16 -37.29 -0.46
N CYS A 155 -23.64 -36.26 -1.16
CA CYS A 155 -22.99 -35.79 -2.40
C CYS A 155 -21.58 -35.25 -2.14
N LEU A 156 -21.40 -34.43 -1.10
CA LEU A 156 -20.11 -33.85 -0.71
C LEU A 156 -19.07 -34.93 -0.37
N LEU A 157 -19.51 -36.03 0.27
CA LEU A 157 -18.70 -37.21 0.55
C LEU A 157 -18.12 -37.81 -0.74
N THR A 158 -18.92 -37.93 -1.80
CA THR A 158 -18.43 -38.47 -3.08
C THR A 158 -17.43 -37.54 -3.77
N ILE A 159 -17.64 -36.22 -3.69
CA ILE A 159 -16.70 -35.22 -4.21
C ILE A 159 -15.37 -35.31 -3.45
N ALA A 160 -15.43 -35.33 -2.12
CA ALA A 160 -14.25 -35.44 -1.26
C ALA A 160 -13.47 -36.73 -1.53
N ALA A 161 -14.16 -37.85 -1.71
CA ALA A 161 -13.53 -39.11 -2.07
C ALA A 161 -12.77 -39.02 -3.39
N ARG A 162 -13.36 -38.41 -4.44
CA ARG A 162 -12.70 -38.28 -5.74
C ARG A 162 -11.47 -37.37 -5.72
N ASP A 163 -11.59 -36.25 -5.01
CA ASP A 163 -10.54 -35.24 -4.83
C ASP A 163 -9.36 -35.80 -4.02
N LEU A 164 -9.62 -36.58 -2.97
CA LEU A 164 -8.57 -37.18 -2.13
C LEU A 164 -7.92 -38.43 -2.75
N SER A 165 -8.60 -39.12 -3.67
CA SER A 165 -8.07 -40.30 -4.36
C SER A 165 -7.45 -40.00 -5.72
N ASP A 166 -7.23 -38.71 -6.06
CA ASP A 166 -6.62 -38.25 -7.32
C ASP A 166 -7.39 -38.73 -8.57
N THR A 167 -8.72 -38.82 -8.45
CA THR A 167 -9.63 -39.19 -9.55
C THR A 167 -10.40 -38.00 -10.12
N ALA A 168 -10.29 -36.83 -9.49
CA ALA A 168 -10.73 -35.55 -10.01
C ALA A 168 -9.63 -34.52 -9.73
N ASP A 169 -9.34 -33.66 -10.72
CA ASP A 169 -8.43 -32.55 -10.50
C ASP A 169 -9.11 -31.40 -9.72
N PHE A 170 -8.33 -30.38 -9.38
CA PHE A 170 -8.83 -29.21 -8.66
C PHE A 170 -9.98 -28.50 -9.41
N GLU A 171 -9.87 -28.31 -10.73
CA GLU A 171 -10.87 -27.57 -11.51
C GLU A 171 -12.18 -28.35 -11.57
N GLN A 172 -12.11 -29.66 -11.76
CA GLN A 172 -13.25 -30.57 -11.72
C GLN A 172 -13.92 -30.55 -10.34
N THR A 173 -13.13 -30.68 -9.26
CA THR A 173 -13.64 -30.62 -7.89
C THR A 173 -14.35 -29.30 -7.61
N ALA A 174 -13.75 -28.17 -7.97
CA ALA A 174 -14.33 -26.85 -7.74
C ALA A 174 -15.61 -26.61 -8.56
N ALA A 175 -15.66 -27.17 -9.78
CA ALA A 175 -16.85 -27.14 -10.63
C ALA A 175 -17.97 -28.03 -10.07
N GLU A 176 -17.66 -29.26 -9.63
CA GLU A 176 -18.61 -30.18 -9.00
C GLU A 176 -19.21 -29.58 -7.72
N LEU A 177 -18.38 -28.93 -6.88
CA LEU A 177 -18.88 -28.20 -5.69
C LEU A 177 -19.84 -27.07 -6.06
N ALA A 178 -19.55 -26.33 -7.13
CA ALA A 178 -20.43 -25.26 -7.61
C ALA A 178 -21.73 -25.78 -8.22
N ASP A 179 -21.66 -26.92 -8.89
CA ASP A 179 -22.79 -27.57 -9.51
C ASP A 179 -23.69 -28.23 -8.44
N LEU A 180 -23.10 -28.82 -7.39
CA LEU A 180 -23.81 -29.29 -6.20
C LEU A 180 -24.50 -28.14 -5.47
N ALA A 181 -23.85 -26.98 -5.32
CA ALA A 181 -24.48 -25.79 -4.73
C ALA A 181 -25.68 -25.32 -5.57
N GLY A 182 -25.53 -25.27 -6.90
CA GLY A 182 -26.63 -24.94 -7.82
C GLY A 182 -27.80 -25.93 -7.73
N ALA A 183 -27.52 -27.23 -7.69
CA ALA A 183 -28.53 -28.27 -7.50
C ALA A 183 -29.25 -28.12 -6.14
N THR A 184 -28.49 -27.86 -5.07
CA THR A 184 -29.02 -27.63 -3.72
C THR A 184 -29.93 -26.41 -3.67
N LEU A 185 -29.56 -25.28 -4.29
CA LEU A 185 -30.41 -24.10 -4.40
C LEU A 185 -31.70 -24.38 -5.16
N ARG A 186 -31.65 -25.18 -6.23
CA ARG A 186 -32.84 -25.57 -7.00
C ARG A 186 -33.78 -26.44 -6.17
N THR A 187 -33.27 -27.45 -5.50
CA THR A 187 -34.07 -28.33 -4.64
C THR A 187 -34.64 -27.56 -3.45
N ALA A 188 -33.86 -26.67 -2.82
CA ALA A 188 -34.35 -25.81 -1.74
C ALA A 188 -35.46 -24.84 -2.22
N LEU A 189 -35.32 -24.27 -3.41
CA LEU A 189 -36.35 -23.41 -3.99
C LEU A 189 -37.62 -24.20 -4.32
N GLN A 190 -37.49 -25.44 -4.79
CA GLN A 190 -38.63 -26.32 -5.02
C GLN A 190 -39.36 -26.64 -3.70
N ILE A 191 -38.64 -27.02 -2.64
CA ILE A 191 -39.24 -27.25 -1.32
C ILE A 191 -39.97 -25.99 -0.84
N ALA A 192 -39.36 -24.81 -0.99
CA ALA A 192 -39.99 -23.54 -0.63
C ALA A 192 -41.26 -23.26 -1.46
N ALA A 193 -41.25 -23.59 -2.76
CA ALA A 193 -42.41 -23.43 -3.64
C ALA A 193 -43.55 -24.40 -3.30
N GLU A 194 -43.22 -25.65 -2.92
CA GLU A 194 -44.19 -26.65 -2.47
C GLU A 194 -44.84 -26.25 -1.12
N GLN A 195 -44.09 -25.58 -0.25
CA GLN A 195 -44.60 -25.03 1.01
C GLN A 195 -45.44 -23.76 0.83
N GLU A 196 -45.19 -22.98 -0.23
CA GLU A 196 -45.85 -21.69 -0.52
C GLU A 196 -46.37 -21.63 -1.98
N PRO A 197 -47.32 -22.49 -2.38
CA PRO A 197 -47.76 -22.61 -3.78
C PRO A 197 -48.35 -21.30 -4.32
N ALA A 198 -49.12 -20.57 -3.49
CA ALA A 198 -49.67 -19.27 -3.87
C ALA A 198 -48.60 -18.20 -4.12
N ALA A 199 -47.40 -18.32 -3.52
CA ALA A 199 -46.28 -17.45 -3.81
C ALA A 199 -45.59 -17.85 -5.13
N ALA A 200 -45.43 -19.16 -5.37
CA ALA A 200 -44.86 -19.69 -6.61
C ALA A 200 -45.70 -19.34 -7.86
N ASP A 201 -47.02 -19.34 -7.72
CA ASP A 201 -47.96 -18.96 -8.78
C ASP A 201 -48.01 -17.43 -9.05
N ALA A 202 -47.49 -16.62 -8.13
CA ALA A 202 -47.54 -15.16 -8.24
C ALA A 202 -46.35 -14.56 -9.00
N CYS A 203 -45.21 -15.25 -9.08
CA CYS A 203 -43.97 -14.69 -9.63
C CYS A 203 -43.10 -15.72 -10.36
N ARG A 204 -42.24 -15.21 -11.25
CA ARG A 204 -41.03 -15.89 -11.72
C ARG A 204 -39.87 -15.40 -10.86
N LEU A 205 -39.06 -16.29 -10.33
CA LEU A 205 -37.89 -15.95 -9.52
C LEU A 205 -36.67 -16.66 -10.12
N ALA A 206 -35.60 -15.93 -10.40
CA ALA A 206 -34.31 -16.48 -10.78
C ALA A 206 -33.23 -16.10 -9.75
N VAL A 207 -32.29 -17.02 -9.55
CA VAL A 207 -31.17 -16.91 -8.63
C VAL A 207 -29.89 -16.85 -9.45
N ILE A 208 -29.16 -15.76 -9.33
CA ILE A 208 -27.90 -15.51 -10.02
C ILE A 208 -26.77 -15.81 -9.04
N GLY A 209 -25.99 -16.85 -9.32
CA GLY A 209 -24.79 -17.18 -8.59
C GLY A 209 -23.70 -16.16 -8.89
N MET A 210 -23.04 -15.68 -7.84
CA MET A 210 -22.00 -14.68 -7.89
C MET A 210 -20.67 -15.28 -7.39
N GLY A 211 -19.59 -14.50 -7.47
CA GLY A 211 -18.31 -14.88 -6.88
C GLY A 211 -17.84 -16.27 -7.31
N LYS A 212 -17.44 -17.11 -6.34
CA LYS A 212 -16.92 -18.46 -6.60
C LYS A 212 -17.99 -19.42 -7.15
N CYS A 213 -19.24 -19.30 -6.70
CA CYS A 213 -20.35 -20.12 -7.21
C CYS A 213 -20.63 -19.81 -8.68
N GLY A 214 -20.68 -18.52 -9.01
CA GLY A 214 -20.89 -18.06 -10.37
C GLY A 214 -19.76 -18.44 -11.33
N GLY A 215 -18.50 -18.36 -10.89
CA GLY A 215 -17.32 -18.73 -11.68
C GLY A 215 -17.02 -20.23 -11.77
N ARG A 216 -17.82 -21.10 -11.12
CA ARG A 216 -17.54 -22.55 -10.96
C ARG A 216 -16.19 -22.84 -10.29
N GLU A 217 -15.93 -22.16 -9.18
CA GLU A 217 -14.67 -22.19 -8.43
C GLU A 217 -14.92 -22.32 -6.91
N LEU A 218 -15.96 -23.06 -6.51
CA LEU A 218 -16.27 -23.22 -5.10
C LEU A 218 -15.23 -24.09 -4.38
N ASN A 219 -15.08 -23.83 -3.09
CA ASN A 219 -14.35 -24.68 -2.17
C ASN A 219 -15.33 -25.33 -1.18
N TYR A 220 -14.88 -26.32 -0.40
CA TYR A 220 -15.73 -27.15 0.46
C TYR A 220 -16.62 -26.35 1.42
N VAL A 221 -16.12 -25.24 1.95
CA VAL A 221 -16.83 -24.42 2.93
C VAL A 221 -16.80 -22.97 2.47
N SER A 222 -17.68 -22.66 1.53
CA SER A 222 -17.91 -21.33 0.97
C SER A 222 -19.31 -20.84 1.30
N ASP A 223 -19.42 -19.55 1.61
CA ASP A 223 -20.69 -18.85 1.43
C ASP A 223 -21.06 -18.90 -0.06
N VAL A 224 -22.35 -19.10 -0.34
CA VAL A 224 -22.86 -19.08 -1.72
C VAL A 224 -23.43 -17.69 -1.99
N ASP A 225 -22.63 -16.87 -2.67
CA ASP A 225 -23.01 -15.52 -3.06
C ASP A 225 -24.09 -15.55 -4.15
N VAL A 226 -25.22 -14.87 -3.96
CA VAL A 226 -26.34 -14.82 -4.91
C VAL A 226 -26.96 -13.43 -5.07
N ILE A 227 -27.65 -13.22 -6.19
CA ILE A 227 -28.58 -12.10 -6.41
C ILE A 227 -29.92 -12.68 -6.87
N PHE A 228 -31.02 -12.12 -6.37
CA PHE A 228 -32.37 -12.53 -6.73
C PHE A 228 -33.02 -11.53 -7.67
N VAL A 229 -33.52 -12.03 -8.80
CA VAL A 229 -34.30 -11.26 -9.76
C VAL A 229 -35.67 -11.90 -9.94
N ALA A 230 -36.73 -11.09 -9.94
CA ALA A 230 -38.10 -11.59 -10.08
C ALA A 230 -38.93 -10.77 -11.07
N GLU A 231 -39.92 -11.43 -11.66
CA GLU A 231 -40.95 -10.83 -12.51
C GLU A 231 -42.34 -11.33 -12.07
N ALA A 232 -43.36 -10.50 -12.31
CA ALA A 232 -44.73 -10.93 -12.10
C ALA A 232 -45.16 -11.96 -13.15
N ARG A 233 -45.94 -12.97 -12.74
CA ARG A 233 -46.68 -13.80 -13.70
C ARG A 233 -47.87 -13.02 -14.26
N GLU A 234 -48.38 -13.49 -15.40
CA GLU A 234 -49.51 -12.84 -16.09
C GLU A 234 -50.71 -12.64 -15.16
N GLY A 235 -51.27 -11.43 -15.14
CA GLY A 235 -52.41 -11.06 -14.28
C GLY A 235 -52.07 -10.80 -12.81
N VAL A 236 -50.78 -10.76 -12.42
CA VAL A 236 -50.34 -10.47 -11.05
C VAL A 236 -49.67 -9.09 -10.98
N GLU A 237 -50.04 -8.28 -9.98
CA GLU A 237 -49.39 -7.00 -9.70
C GLU A 237 -47.92 -7.15 -9.30
N GLU A 238 -47.03 -6.28 -9.80
CA GLU A 238 -45.58 -6.35 -9.54
C GLU A 238 -45.24 -6.34 -8.04
N SER A 239 -45.93 -5.51 -7.26
CA SER A 239 -45.72 -5.43 -5.80
C SER A 239 -46.03 -6.75 -5.09
N ARG A 240 -47.11 -7.44 -5.50
CA ARG A 240 -47.51 -8.74 -4.96
C ARG A 240 -46.52 -9.82 -5.40
N ALA A 241 -46.06 -9.78 -6.65
CA ALA A 241 -45.06 -10.70 -7.15
C ALA A 241 -43.71 -10.56 -6.41
N LEU A 242 -43.24 -9.33 -6.16
CA LEU A 242 -42.01 -9.09 -5.41
C LEU A 242 -42.10 -9.55 -3.95
N GLN A 243 -43.26 -9.36 -3.30
CA GLN A 243 -43.50 -9.89 -1.96
C GLN A 243 -43.46 -11.42 -1.94
N ALA A 244 -44.12 -12.07 -2.90
CA ALA A 244 -44.10 -13.52 -3.06
C ALA A 244 -42.66 -14.04 -3.30
N ALA A 245 -41.95 -13.43 -4.25
CA ALA A 245 -40.56 -13.76 -4.56
C ALA A 245 -39.62 -13.57 -3.35
N THR A 246 -39.83 -12.53 -2.55
CA THR A 246 -39.07 -12.29 -1.31
C THR A 246 -39.32 -13.40 -0.28
N ARG A 247 -40.56 -13.88 -0.14
CA ARG A 247 -40.87 -15.02 0.74
C ARG A 247 -40.17 -16.30 0.27
N LEU A 248 -40.25 -16.62 -1.02
CA LEU A 248 -39.60 -17.79 -1.61
C LEU A 248 -38.07 -17.72 -1.47
N ALA A 249 -37.46 -16.58 -1.80
CA ALA A 249 -36.01 -16.37 -1.65
C ALA A 249 -35.57 -16.53 -0.19
N ALA A 250 -36.30 -15.92 0.76
CA ALA A 250 -35.98 -16.04 2.18
C ALA A 250 -36.15 -17.48 2.70
N ALA A 251 -37.17 -18.21 2.25
CA ALA A 251 -37.39 -19.62 2.60
C ALA A 251 -36.26 -20.52 2.06
N MET A 252 -35.90 -20.36 0.78
CA MET A 252 -34.76 -21.06 0.17
C MET A 252 -33.46 -20.78 0.93
N MET A 253 -33.20 -19.52 1.31
CA MET A 253 -32.00 -19.16 2.08
C MET A 253 -31.97 -19.85 3.45
N ARG A 254 -33.10 -19.91 4.17
CA ARG A 254 -33.21 -20.61 5.47
C ARG A 254 -32.98 -22.11 5.34
N LEU A 255 -33.55 -22.74 4.30
CA LEU A 255 -33.39 -24.18 4.06
C LEU A 255 -31.92 -24.58 3.93
N CYS A 256 -31.07 -23.73 3.36
CA CYS A 256 -29.62 -23.98 3.28
C CYS A 256 -28.84 -23.54 4.53
N SER A 257 -29.22 -22.41 5.15
CA SER A 257 -28.39 -21.73 6.17
C SER A 257 -28.66 -22.20 7.60
N ASP A 258 -29.90 -22.59 7.92
CA ASP A 258 -30.29 -22.90 9.30
C ASP A 258 -29.51 -24.11 9.84
N THR A 259 -29.29 -24.15 11.16
CA THR A 259 -28.62 -25.29 11.81
C THR A 259 -29.66 -26.22 12.40
N THR A 260 -29.67 -27.47 11.97
CA THR A 260 -30.53 -28.54 12.51
C THR A 260 -29.69 -29.65 13.14
N ARG A 261 -30.32 -30.76 13.53
CA ARG A 261 -29.61 -31.98 13.97
C ARG A 261 -28.70 -32.58 12.88
N GLU A 262 -29.03 -32.34 11.61
CA GLU A 262 -28.20 -32.71 10.45
C GLU A 262 -27.11 -31.66 10.14
N GLY A 263 -26.99 -30.62 10.98
CA GLY A 263 -26.07 -29.50 10.83
C GLY A 263 -26.57 -28.43 9.86
N THR A 264 -25.64 -27.80 9.14
CA THR A 264 -25.92 -26.76 8.12
C THR A 264 -25.27 -27.16 6.80
N ILE A 265 -25.77 -26.62 5.68
CA ILE A 265 -25.18 -26.77 4.35
C ILE A 265 -24.11 -25.68 4.19
N TRP A 266 -24.54 -24.44 4.00
CA TRP A 266 -23.73 -23.23 3.99
C TRP A 266 -24.62 -21.98 4.09
N PRO A 267 -24.07 -20.83 4.52
CA PRO A 267 -24.77 -19.56 4.44
C PRO A 267 -24.99 -19.13 2.98
N VAL A 268 -26.19 -18.64 2.67
CA VAL A 268 -26.49 -17.98 1.39
C VAL A 268 -26.27 -16.48 1.56
N ASP A 269 -25.34 -15.89 0.81
CA ASP A 269 -25.02 -14.46 0.94
C ASP A 269 -25.61 -13.65 -0.22
N ALA A 270 -26.55 -12.75 0.08
CA ALA A 270 -27.15 -11.84 -0.89
C ALA A 270 -26.56 -10.41 -0.86
N ASN A 271 -25.40 -10.19 -0.23
CA ASN A 271 -24.84 -8.85 0.02
C ASN A 271 -24.20 -8.19 -1.20
N LEU A 272 -24.01 -8.94 -2.29
CA LEU A 272 -23.57 -8.38 -3.59
C LEU A 272 -24.71 -7.75 -4.40
N ARG A 273 -25.95 -7.77 -3.89
CA ARG A 273 -27.09 -7.08 -4.51
C ARG A 273 -26.95 -5.55 -4.44
N PRO A 274 -27.66 -4.79 -5.29
CA PRO A 274 -27.73 -3.33 -5.20
C PRO A 274 -27.99 -2.82 -3.77
N GLU A 275 -27.20 -1.84 -3.31
CA GLU A 275 -27.20 -1.27 -1.94
C GLU A 275 -26.83 -2.27 -0.82
N GLY A 276 -26.37 -3.47 -1.17
CA GLY A 276 -25.95 -4.52 -0.23
C GLY A 276 -27.04 -4.85 0.80
N ARG A 277 -26.66 -4.94 2.08
CA ARG A 277 -27.58 -5.26 3.20
C ARG A 277 -28.74 -4.27 3.33
N ASN A 278 -28.55 -3.02 2.90
CA ASN A 278 -29.55 -1.98 3.02
C ASN A 278 -30.56 -1.97 1.87
N GLY A 279 -30.29 -2.72 0.79
CA GLY A 279 -31.20 -2.85 -0.35
C GLY A 279 -32.24 -3.96 -0.18
N PRO A 280 -33.33 -3.92 -0.95
CA PRO A 280 -34.33 -5.00 -0.99
C PRO A 280 -33.68 -6.32 -1.43
N LEU A 281 -34.14 -7.43 -0.84
CA LEU A 281 -33.60 -8.77 -1.11
C LEU A 281 -33.81 -9.20 -2.57
N VAL A 282 -34.98 -8.88 -3.12
CA VAL A 282 -35.39 -9.22 -4.48
C VAL A 282 -35.78 -7.94 -5.22
N ARG A 283 -35.36 -7.80 -6.47
CA ARG A 283 -35.72 -6.68 -7.35
C ARG A 283 -36.15 -7.20 -8.73
N THR A 284 -36.88 -6.38 -9.47
CA THR A 284 -37.15 -6.66 -10.89
C THR A 284 -35.88 -6.50 -11.74
N LEU A 285 -35.87 -7.09 -12.94
CA LEU A 285 -34.78 -6.91 -13.89
C LEU A 285 -34.61 -5.42 -14.25
N ALA A 286 -35.72 -4.72 -14.52
CA ALA A 286 -35.71 -3.29 -14.81
C ALA A 286 -35.08 -2.46 -13.67
N SER A 287 -35.39 -2.79 -12.41
CA SER A 287 -34.81 -2.13 -11.24
C SER A 287 -33.30 -2.35 -11.12
N HIS A 288 -32.81 -3.57 -11.42
CA HIS A 288 -31.37 -3.84 -11.46
C HIS A 288 -30.66 -3.02 -12.54
N ILE A 289 -31.19 -3.03 -13.78
CA ILE A 289 -30.63 -2.28 -14.91
C ILE A 289 -30.53 -0.80 -14.55
N ALA A 290 -31.61 -0.20 -14.03
CA ALA A 290 -31.62 1.20 -13.63
C ALA A 290 -30.57 1.50 -12.56
N TYR A 291 -30.34 0.57 -11.63
CA TYR A 291 -29.33 0.75 -10.59
C TYR A 291 -27.90 0.74 -11.14
N TYR A 292 -27.56 -0.29 -11.94
CA TYR A 292 -26.22 -0.42 -12.48
C TYR A 292 -25.84 0.70 -13.45
N GLN A 293 -26.81 1.27 -14.16
CA GLN A 293 -26.59 2.43 -15.03
C GLN A 293 -26.27 3.73 -14.27
N ARG A 294 -26.85 3.93 -13.07
CA ARG A 294 -26.83 5.24 -12.40
C ARG A 294 -25.94 5.31 -11.17
N TRP A 295 -25.94 4.26 -10.34
CA TRP A 295 -25.37 4.35 -8.99
C TRP A 295 -24.23 3.37 -8.73
N ALA A 296 -24.08 2.33 -9.56
CA ALA A 296 -23.08 1.30 -9.31
C ALA A 296 -21.64 1.83 -9.30
N LYS A 297 -20.85 1.25 -8.40
CA LYS A 297 -19.42 1.47 -8.22
C LYS A 297 -18.62 0.47 -9.05
N THR A 298 -17.38 0.83 -9.34
CA THR A 298 -16.44 0.04 -10.15
C THR A 298 -16.31 -1.41 -9.69
N TRP A 299 -16.24 -1.64 -8.38
CA TRP A 299 -16.08 -2.99 -7.82
C TRP A 299 -17.31 -3.89 -8.03
N GLU A 300 -18.51 -3.33 -8.19
CA GLU A 300 -19.74 -4.10 -8.43
C GLU A 300 -19.67 -4.79 -9.81
N PHE A 301 -19.08 -4.12 -10.81
CA PHE A 301 -18.85 -4.72 -12.13
C PHE A 301 -17.78 -5.83 -12.10
N GLN A 302 -16.76 -5.68 -11.25
CA GLN A 302 -15.79 -6.75 -11.03
C GLN A 302 -16.42 -7.99 -10.39
N ALA A 303 -17.41 -7.82 -9.51
CA ALA A 303 -18.18 -8.94 -8.95
C ALA A 303 -19.07 -9.60 -10.02
N LEU A 304 -19.71 -8.79 -10.88
CA LEU A 304 -20.58 -9.26 -11.97
C LEU A 304 -19.86 -10.04 -13.07
N LEU A 305 -18.52 -9.99 -13.16
CA LEU A 305 -17.73 -10.85 -14.07
C LEU A 305 -18.07 -12.33 -13.93
N LYS A 306 -18.43 -12.75 -12.72
CA LYS A 306 -18.73 -14.15 -12.40
C LYS A 306 -20.23 -14.43 -12.35
N ALA A 307 -21.11 -13.49 -12.70
CA ALA A 307 -22.56 -13.68 -12.61
C ALA A 307 -23.04 -14.80 -13.54
N ARG A 308 -23.76 -15.78 -12.99
CA ARG A 308 -24.30 -16.93 -13.73
C ARG A 308 -25.66 -17.35 -13.16
N PRO A 309 -26.70 -17.61 -13.97
CA PRO A 309 -27.94 -18.20 -13.47
C PRO A 309 -27.69 -19.60 -12.87
N VAL A 310 -28.08 -19.83 -11.62
CA VAL A 310 -27.84 -21.10 -10.91
C VAL A 310 -29.10 -21.83 -10.48
N ALA A 311 -30.20 -21.12 -10.19
CA ALA A 311 -31.48 -21.71 -9.80
C ALA A 311 -32.68 -20.81 -10.21
N GLY A 312 -33.89 -21.36 -10.12
CA GLY A 312 -35.12 -20.66 -10.49
C GLY A 312 -35.42 -20.66 -11.99
N ASP A 313 -36.11 -19.62 -12.45
CA ASP A 313 -36.55 -19.43 -13.83
C ASP A 313 -35.35 -19.17 -14.76
N ALA A 314 -35.15 -20.07 -15.74
CA ALA A 314 -33.97 -20.06 -16.59
C ALA A 314 -33.95 -18.89 -17.59
N GLU A 315 -35.11 -18.54 -18.16
CA GLU A 315 -35.23 -17.45 -19.13
C GLU A 315 -34.98 -16.09 -18.47
N LEU A 316 -35.56 -15.87 -17.28
CA LEU A 316 -35.33 -14.65 -16.51
C LEU A 316 -33.87 -14.51 -16.07
N GLY A 317 -33.24 -15.63 -15.67
CA GLY A 317 -31.81 -15.63 -15.35
C GLY A 317 -30.94 -15.24 -16.54
N GLU A 318 -31.21 -15.80 -17.72
CA GLU A 318 -30.47 -15.49 -18.94
C GLU A 318 -30.70 -14.03 -19.39
N ALA A 319 -31.92 -13.53 -19.26
CA ALA A 319 -32.25 -12.13 -19.51
C ALA A 319 -31.45 -11.18 -18.60
N TYR A 320 -31.27 -11.53 -17.33
CA TYR A 320 -30.42 -10.78 -16.40
C TYR A 320 -28.96 -10.74 -16.84
N ALA A 321 -28.38 -11.91 -17.15
CA ALA A 321 -26.98 -12.00 -17.57
C ALA A 321 -26.73 -11.21 -18.86
N THR A 322 -27.62 -11.37 -19.84
CA THR A 322 -27.56 -10.67 -21.13
C THR A 322 -27.66 -9.15 -20.96
N ALA A 323 -28.58 -8.67 -20.12
CA ALA A 323 -28.80 -7.24 -19.92
C ALA A 323 -27.61 -6.53 -19.24
N LEU A 324 -26.92 -7.19 -18.32
CA LEU A 324 -25.80 -6.59 -17.58
C LEU A 324 -24.44 -6.78 -18.26
N ALA A 325 -24.27 -7.79 -19.12
CA ALA A 325 -22.99 -8.08 -19.77
C ALA A 325 -22.36 -6.83 -20.44
N PRO A 326 -23.08 -6.00 -21.23
CA PRO A 326 -22.47 -4.81 -21.84
C PRO A 326 -21.89 -3.84 -20.82
N MET A 327 -22.55 -3.65 -19.67
CA MET A 327 -22.11 -2.72 -18.62
C MET A 327 -20.86 -3.22 -17.90
N VAL A 328 -20.74 -4.53 -17.71
CA VAL A 328 -19.54 -5.15 -17.13
C VAL A 328 -18.31 -4.91 -18.01
N TRP A 329 -18.44 -5.14 -19.32
CA TRP A 329 -17.31 -5.04 -20.25
C TRP A 329 -16.99 -3.60 -20.69
N GLN A 330 -17.84 -2.63 -20.35
CA GLN A 330 -17.59 -1.20 -20.51
C GLN A 330 -17.11 -0.53 -19.21
N ALA A 331 -17.08 -1.25 -18.07
CA ALA A 331 -16.75 -0.67 -16.78
C ALA A 331 -15.34 -0.04 -16.70
N ALA A 332 -14.40 -0.53 -17.52
CA ALA A 332 -13.05 0.02 -17.62
C ALA A 332 -12.97 1.44 -18.22
N GLU A 333 -14.02 1.91 -18.90
CA GLU A 333 -14.09 3.27 -19.47
C GLU A 333 -14.49 4.33 -18.43
N ARG A 334 -14.80 3.92 -17.20
CA ARG A 334 -15.17 4.85 -16.12
C ARG A 334 -13.95 5.61 -15.62
N GLU A 335 -14.16 6.89 -15.32
CA GLU A 335 -13.13 7.73 -14.72
C GLU A 335 -12.60 7.10 -13.42
N ASN A 336 -11.28 7.12 -13.23
CA ASN A 336 -10.58 6.55 -12.07
C ASN A 336 -10.74 5.03 -11.86
N PHE A 337 -11.20 4.26 -12.86
CA PHE A 337 -11.41 2.80 -12.76
C PHE A 337 -10.24 2.06 -12.10
N VAL A 338 -9.01 2.27 -12.56
CA VAL A 338 -7.85 1.55 -12.02
C VAL A 338 -7.46 2.04 -10.63
N ALA A 339 -7.52 3.35 -10.39
CA ALA A 339 -7.24 3.94 -9.07
C ALA A 339 -8.22 3.39 -8.02
N ASP A 340 -9.51 3.29 -8.35
CA ASP A 340 -10.54 2.70 -7.49
C ASP A 340 -10.25 1.24 -7.16
N VAL A 341 -9.88 0.46 -8.18
CA VAL A 341 -9.59 -0.98 -8.08
C VAL A 341 -8.34 -1.22 -7.23
N GLN A 342 -7.27 -0.45 -7.43
CA GLN A 342 -6.06 -0.48 -6.60
C GLN A 342 -6.32 -0.01 -5.16
N GLN A 343 -7.08 1.07 -4.97
CA GLN A 343 -7.41 1.58 -3.64
C GLN A 343 -8.28 0.57 -2.87
N MET A 344 -9.20 -0.11 -3.54
CA MET A 344 -9.95 -1.22 -2.94
C MET A 344 -9.02 -2.35 -2.50
N ARG A 345 -8.06 -2.77 -3.33
CA ARG A 345 -7.10 -3.82 -2.95
C ARG A 345 -6.28 -3.43 -1.73
N ARG A 346 -5.76 -2.19 -1.69
CA ARG A 346 -5.00 -1.67 -0.55
C ARG A 346 -5.83 -1.67 0.74
N ARG A 347 -7.05 -1.13 0.70
CA ARG A 347 -7.99 -1.17 1.85
C ARG A 347 -8.24 -2.57 2.38
N VAL A 348 -8.33 -3.57 1.50
CA VAL A 348 -8.52 -4.98 1.91
C VAL A 348 -7.28 -5.52 2.62
N ILE A 349 -6.07 -5.15 2.20
CA ILE A 349 -4.82 -5.57 2.84
C ILE A 349 -4.65 -4.84 4.18
N ASP A 350 -4.86 -3.53 4.20
CA ASP A 350 -4.70 -2.69 5.39
C ASP A 350 -5.68 -3.06 6.51
N ALA A 351 -6.81 -3.69 6.17
CA ALA A 351 -7.79 -4.19 7.12
C ALA A 351 -7.40 -5.55 7.77
N ILE A 352 -6.35 -6.22 7.29
CA ILE A 352 -5.88 -7.49 7.86
C ILE A 352 -5.11 -7.19 9.15
N PRO A 353 -5.43 -7.84 10.28
CA PRO A 353 -4.64 -7.71 11.51
C PRO A 353 -3.16 -8.07 11.25
N VAL A 354 -2.23 -7.26 11.74
CA VAL A 354 -0.78 -7.43 11.50
C VAL A 354 -0.28 -8.84 11.85
N THR A 355 -0.83 -9.45 12.90
CA THR A 355 -0.49 -10.80 13.37
C THR A 355 -0.99 -11.93 12.45
N GLU A 356 -1.88 -11.63 11.51
CA GLU A 356 -2.51 -12.59 10.61
C GLU A 356 -2.02 -12.48 9.16
N VAL A 357 -1.35 -11.37 8.79
CA VAL A 357 -0.93 -11.08 7.40
C VAL A 357 -0.12 -12.23 6.81
N ASP A 358 0.89 -12.70 7.53
CA ASP A 358 1.79 -13.77 7.06
C ASP A 358 1.13 -15.14 7.01
N ARG A 359 -0.07 -15.30 7.58
CA ARG A 359 -0.85 -16.55 7.61
C ARG A 359 -2.03 -16.55 6.65
N GLN A 360 -2.32 -15.43 6.00
CA GLN A 360 -3.54 -15.21 5.25
C GLN A 360 -3.41 -15.70 3.80
N LEU A 361 -4.02 -16.86 3.51
CA LEU A 361 -3.96 -17.50 2.19
C LEU A 361 -4.74 -16.75 1.11
N LYS A 362 -5.84 -16.10 1.51
CA LYS A 362 -6.77 -15.48 0.57
C LYS A 362 -6.44 -14.02 0.32
N LEU A 363 -6.38 -13.22 1.38
CA LEU A 363 -6.29 -11.75 1.30
C LEU A 363 -4.87 -11.20 1.43
N GLY A 364 -3.93 -11.99 1.96
CA GLY A 364 -2.55 -11.56 2.19
C GLY A 364 -1.78 -11.33 0.89
N PRO A 365 -0.60 -10.68 0.95
CA PRO A 365 0.26 -10.48 -0.21
C PRO A 365 0.69 -11.82 -0.82
N GLY A 366 0.52 -11.96 -2.14
CA GLY A 366 0.79 -13.22 -2.85
C GLY A 366 -0.30 -14.29 -2.66
N GLY A 367 -1.45 -13.92 -2.10
CA GLY A 367 -2.57 -14.83 -1.85
C GLY A 367 -3.48 -15.06 -3.07
N LEU A 368 -4.52 -15.87 -2.88
CA LEU A 368 -5.51 -16.20 -3.92
C LEU A 368 -6.13 -14.95 -4.57
N ARG A 369 -6.39 -13.90 -3.78
CA ARG A 369 -7.01 -12.68 -4.26
C ARG A 369 -6.11 -11.91 -5.22
N ASP A 370 -4.78 -11.98 -5.08
CA ASP A 370 -3.86 -11.31 -6.02
C ASP A 370 -3.92 -11.95 -7.40
N VAL A 371 -4.05 -13.28 -7.46
CA VAL A 371 -4.26 -14.01 -8.73
C VAL A 371 -5.60 -13.61 -9.35
N GLU A 372 -6.70 -13.74 -8.61
CA GLU A 372 -8.05 -13.39 -9.09
C GLU A 372 -8.09 -11.95 -9.61
N PHE A 373 -7.48 -11.03 -8.87
CA PHE A 373 -7.47 -9.62 -9.19
C PHE A 373 -6.64 -9.31 -10.44
N SER A 374 -5.43 -9.89 -10.57
CA SER A 374 -4.62 -9.73 -11.78
C SER A 374 -5.36 -10.19 -13.03
N VAL A 375 -6.02 -11.35 -12.96
CA VAL A 375 -6.78 -11.89 -14.08
C VAL A 375 -7.99 -11.01 -14.38
N GLN A 376 -8.81 -10.69 -13.38
CA GLN A 376 -10.03 -9.89 -13.57
C GLN A 376 -9.75 -8.48 -14.11
N LEU A 377 -8.68 -7.84 -13.66
CA LEU A 377 -8.32 -6.51 -14.15
C LEU A 377 -7.92 -6.56 -15.63
N LEU A 378 -7.10 -7.54 -16.03
CA LEU A 378 -6.76 -7.75 -17.44
C LEU A 378 -7.99 -8.10 -18.29
N GLN A 379 -8.93 -8.89 -17.76
CA GLN A 379 -10.20 -9.18 -18.42
C GLN A 379 -11.06 -7.91 -18.62
N LEU A 380 -11.16 -7.04 -17.61
CA LEU A 380 -11.97 -5.82 -17.74
C LEU A 380 -11.35 -4.84 -18.74
N VAL A 381 -10.02 -4.73 -18.77
CA VAL A 381 -9.31 -3.84 -19.70
C VAL A 381 -9.40 -4.35 -21.15
N HIS A 382 -9.20 -5.64 -21.38
CA HIS A 382 -9.09 -6.20 -22.73
C HIS A 382 -10.38 -6.86 -23.25
N GLY A 383 -11.26 -7.33 -22.35
CA GLY A 383 -12.50 -8.02 -22.67
C GLY A 383 -13.54 -7.16 -23.39
N ARG A 384 -13.35 -5.83 -23.39
CA ARG A 384 -14.14 -4.92 -24.23
C ARG A 384 -13.96 -5.21 -25.71
N THR A 385 -12.71 -5.39 -26.14
CA THR A 385 -12.33 -5.60 -27.54
C THR A 385 -12.19 -7.07 -27.91
N ASP A 386 -11.95 -7.93 -26.92
CA ASP A 386 -11.76 -9.36 -27.12
C ASP A 386 -12.78 -10.19 -26.32
N PRO A 387 -13.84 -10.70 -26.97
CA PRO A 387 -14.85 -11.53 -26.31
C PRO A 387 -14.34 -12.86 -25.75
N GLU A 388 -13.21 -13.41 -26.22
CA GLU A 388 -12.67 -14.68 -25.72
C GLU A 388 -12.22 -14.56 -24.25
N LEU A 389 -11.90 -13.34 -23.81
CA LEU A 389 -11.52 -13.05 -22.44
C LEU A 389 -12.71 -12.99 -21.47
N ARG A 390 -13.95 -13.13 -21.94
CA ARG A 390 -15.18 -12.90 -21.15
C ARG A 390 -15.62 -14.07 -20.28
N SER A 391 -14.68 -14.91 -19.86
CA SER A 391 -14.96 -16.06 -18.99
C SER A 391 -15.13 -15.66 -17.52
N GLY A 392 -16.16 -16.18 -16.85
CA GLY A 392 -16.31 -16.04 -15.39
C GLY A 392 -15.33 -16.89 -14.58
N ASN A 393 -14.66 -17.86 -15.20
CA ASN A 393 -13.68 -18.73 -14.56
C ASN A 393 -12.26 -18.16 -14.72
N THR A 394 -11.57 -17.96 -13.61
CA THR A 394 -10.24 -17.35 -13.48
C THR A 394 -9.15 -18.14 -14.22
N LEU A 395 -9.13 -19.47 -14.16
CA LEU A 395 -8.11 -20.24 -14.89
C LEU A 395 -8.39 -20.28 -16.40
N ALA A 396 -9.65 -20.40 -16.80
CA ALA A 396 -10.04 -20.29 -18.21
C ALA A 396 -9.68 -18.90 -18.77
N ALA A 397 -9.96 -17.84 -18.02
CA ALA A 397 -9.58 -16.47 -18.39
C ALA A 397 -8.07 -16.28 -18.47
N LEU A 398 -7.29 -16.84 -17.53
CA LEU A 398 -5.83 -16.79 -17.57
C LEU A 398 -5.26 -17.49 -18.81
N ARG A 399 -5.83 -18.64 -19.19
CA ARG A 399 -5.44 -19.34 -20.43
C ARG A 399 -5.81 -18.54 -21.67
N ALA A 400 -6.99 -17.93 -21.72
CA ALA A 400 -7.40 -17.05 -22.82
C ALA A 400 -6.47 -15.82 -22.92
N LEU A 401 -6.13 -15.19 -21.79
CA LEU A 401 -5.14 -14.11 -21.73
C LEU A 401 -3.77 -14.55 -22.23
N SER A 402 -3.34 -15.78 -21.92
CA SER A 402 -2.09 -16.33 -22.43
C SER A 402 -2.14 -16.65 -23.92
N ALA A 403 -3.26 -17.17 -24.42
CA ALA A 403 -3.47 -17.51 -25.82
C ALA A 403 -3.49 -16.25 -26.71
N GLY A 404 -4.17 -15.19 -26.26
CA GLY A 404 -4.21 -13.87 -26.90
C GLY A 404 -2.90 -13.07 -26.76
N GLY A 405 -1.90 -13.57 -26.03
CA GLY A 405 -0.60 -12.92 -25.86
C GLY A 405 -0.57 -11.76 -24.86
N TYR A 406 -1.65 -11.54 -24.11
CA TYR A 406 -1.72 -10.54 -23.03
C TYR A 406 -0.85 -10.91 -21.83
N VAL A 407 -0.64 -12.21 -21.62
CA VAL A 407 0.22 -12.79 -20.58
C VAL A 407 1.21 -13.75 -21.21
N GLY A 408 2.49 -13.67 -20.82
CA GLY A 408 3.51 -14.58 -21.30
C GLY A 408 3.24 -16.03 -20.86
N ARG A 409 3.43 -17.02 -21.75
CA ARG A 409 3.09 -18.43 -21.48
C ARG A 409 3.71 -18.99 -20.19
N ALA A 410 4.98 -18.67 -19.93
CA ALA A 410 5.67 -19.09 -18.71
C ALA A 410 5.07 -18.44 -17.44
N ASP A 411 4.67 -17.17 -17.54
CA ASP A 411 4.06 -16.44 -16.42
C ASP A 411 2.63 -16.96 -16.15
N ALA A 412 1.86 -17.25 -17.19
CA ALA A 412 0.54 -17.88 -17.06
C ALA A 412 0.65 -19.27 -16.42
N ALA A 413 1.57 -20.11 -16.87
CA ALA A 413 1.79 -21.44 -16.30
C ALA A 413 2.19 -21.37 -14.81
N ALA A 414 3.07 -20.43 -14.45
CA ALA A 414 3.49 -20.23 -13.06
C ALA A 414 2.33 -19.73 -12.16
N LEU A 415 1.53 -18.78 -12.65
CA LEU A 415 0.38 -18.24 -11.92
C LEU A 415 -0.74 -19.30 -11.77
N GLU A 416 -0.96 -20.09 -12.82
CA GLU A 416 -1.90 -21.21 -12.82
C GLU A 416 -1.47 -22.30 -11.82
N SER A 417 -0.19 -22.68 -11.81
CA SER A 417 0.38 -23.60 -10.82
C SER A 417 0.19 -23.09 -9.39
N ALA A 418 0.47 -21.81 -9.15
CA ALA A 418 0.31 -21.21 -7.83
C ALA A 418 -1.16 -21.14 -7.38
N TYR A 419 -2.07 -20.77 -8.28
CA TYR A 419 -3.50 -20.74 -7.98
C TYR A 419 -4.03 -22.13 -7.59
N ARG A 420 -3.68 -23.17 -8.37
CA ARG A 420 -4.06 -24.55 -8.07
C ARG A 420 -3.56 -25.01 -6.71
N PHE A 421 -2.29 -24.75 -6.39
CA PHE A 421 -1.70 -25.11 -5.11
C PHE A 421 -2.41 -24.39 -3.95
N LEU A 422 -2.53 -23.06 -4.02
CA LEU A 422 -3.14 -22.26 -2.95
C LEU A 422 -4.62 -22.61 -2.73
N ARG A 423 -5.36 -22.92 -3.81
CA ARG A 423 -6.76 -23.38 -3.71
C ARG A 423 -6.87 -24.78 -3.13
N SER A 424 -6.03 -25.70 -3.57
CA SER A 424 -6.00 -27.07 -3.02
C SER A 424 -5.66 -27.03 -1.53
N LEU A 425 -4.74 -26.16 -1.12
CA LEU A 425 -4.43 -25.91 0.28
C LEU A 425 -5.65 -25.36 1.05
N GLU A 426 -6.36 -24.37 0.51
CA GLU A 426 -7.62 -23.87 1.09
C GLU A 426 -8.68 -25.00 1.21
N HIS A 427 -8.82 -25.85 0.19
CA HIS A 427 -9.73 -26.99 0.19
C HIS A 427 -9.40 -27.95 1.34
N ARG A 428 -8.13 -28.34 1.50
CA ARG A 428 -7.70 -29.29 2.54
C ARG A 428 -7.87 -28.73 3.95
N ILE A 429 -7.59 -27.44 4.14
CA ILE A 429 -7.81 -26.76 5.42
C ILE A 429 -9.29 -26.80 5.82
N GLN A 430 -10.19 -26.50 4.88
CA GLN A 430 -11.62 -26.48 5.16
C GLN A 430 -12.21 -27.88 5.35
N LEU A 431 -11.77 -28.84 4.54
CA LEU A 431 -12.30 -30.21 4.52
C LEU A 431 -12.14 -30.93 5.86
N HIS A 432 -11.08 -30.64 6.62
CA HIS A 432 -10.77 -31.35 7.85
C HIS A 432 -11.91 -31.35 8.88
N ARG A 433 -12.50 -30.19 9.15
CA ARG A 433 -13.61 -30.05 10.13
C ARG A 433 -14.86 -29.43 9.50
N LEU A 434 -14.90 -29.28 8.17
CA LEU A 434 -15.89 -28.49 7.44
C LEU A 434 -16.10 -27.10 8.09
N ARG A 435 -14.98 -26.41 8.37
CA ARG A 435 -14.98 -25.07 8.98
C ARG A 435 -14.41 -24.04 8.02
N ARG A 436 -15.02 -22.86 8.03
CA ARG A 436 -14.52 -21.69 7.31
C ARG A 436 -13.27 -21.15 7.99
N THR A 437 -12.15 -21.19 7.30
CA THR A 437 -10.94 -20.45 7.64
C THR A 437 -10.13 -20.18 6.38
N HIS A 438 -9.41 -19.07 6.37
CA HIS A 438 -8.45 -18.70 5.32
C HIS A 438 -7.03 -18.53 5.89
N LEU A 439 -6.85 -18.87 7.16
CA LEU A 439 -5.57 -18.81 7.85
C LEU A 439 -4.90 -20.18 7.82
N MET A 440 -3.58 -20.18 7.58
CA MET A 440 -2.76 -21.35 7.83
C MET A 440 -2.82 -21.75 9.31
N PRO A 441 -3.04 -23.05 9.62
CA PRO A 441 -3.06 -23.51 11.00
C PRO A 441 -1.66 -23.39 11.63
N THR A 442 -1.64 -23.32 12.96
CA THR A 442 -0.40 -23.28 13.76
C THR A 442 -0.13 -24.60 14.47
N ASP A 443 -1.13 -25.46 14.60
CA ASP A 443 -0.99 -26.78 15.21
C ASP A 443 -0.12 -27.68 14.31
N PRO A 444 0.99 -28.24 14.82
CA PRO A 444 1.82 -29.17 14.07
C PRO A 444 1.07 -30.39 13.53
N ALA A 445 0.05 -30.88 14.23
CA ALA A 445 -0.75 -32.02 13.77
C ALA A 445 -1.57 -31.67 12.53
N ASP A 446 -2.27 -30.53 12.55
CA ASP A 446 -3.03 -30.02 11.41
C ASP A 446 -2.10 -29.75 10.21
N LEU A 447 -0.91 -29.15 10.44
CA LEU A 447 0.08 -28.92 9.38
C LEU A 447 0.62 -30.22 8.77
N ARG A 448 0.85 -31.26 9.57
CA ARG A 448 1.28 -32.58 9.09
C ARG A 448 0.20 -33.24 8.23
N LEU A 449 -1.07 -33.16 8.66
CA LEU A 449 -2.21 -33.65 7.88
C LEU A 449 -2.27 -32.95 6.52
N LEU A 450 -2.18 -31.62 6.49
CA LEU A 450 -2.18 -30.84 5.24
C LEU A 450 -1.03 -31.27 4.32
N ALA A 451 0.19 -31.35 4.86
CA ALA A 451 1.37 -31.74 4.10
C ALA A 451 1.22 -33.13 3.47
N ARG A 452 0.67 -34.10 4.21
CA ARG A 452 0.43 -35.46 3.71
C ARG A 452 -0.70 -35.49 2.67
N SER A 453 -1.76 -34.72 2.87
CA SER A 453 -2.90 -34.62 1.93
C SER A 453 -2.56 -33.93 0.61
N LEU A 454 -1.48 -33.15 0.57
CA LEU A 454 -0.98 -32.42 -0.59
C LEU A 454 0.36 -32.95 -1.09
N ALA A 455 0.82 -34.11 -0.61
CA ALA A 455 2.13 -34.65 -0.93
C ALA A 455 2.44 -34.71 -2.45
N PRO A 456 1.48 -35.05 -3.35
CA PRO A 456 1.73 -35.04 -4.79
C PRO A 456 2.02 -33.64 -5.38
N MET A 457 1.62 -32.57 -4.68
CA MET A 457 1.78 -31.18 -5.11
C MET A 457 3.00 -30.49 -4.48
N ILE A 458 3.77 -31.20 -3.63
CA ILE A 458 4.95 -30.67 -2.95
C ILE A 458 6.19 -31.29 -3.60
N ASN A 459 7.06 -30.44 -4.14
CA ASN A 459 8.27 -30.90 -4.83
C ASN A 459 9.35 -31.46 -3.88
N ASP A 460 9.36 -31.02 -2.62
CA ASP A 460 10.31 -31.47 -1.59
C ASP A 460 9.95 -32.86 -1.04
N ASP A 461 10.95 -33.57 -0.49
CA ASP A 461 10.71 -34.85 0.19
C ASP A 461 9.88 -34.66 1.47
N THR A 462 8.59 -34.99 1.38
CA THR A 462 7.63 -34.93 2.49
C THR A 462 7.82 -36.04 3.52
N ARG A 463 8.68 -37.04 3.28
CA ARG A 463 8.89 -38.17 4.22
C ARG A 463 9.78 -37.81 5.41
N ALA A 464 10.75 -36.92 5.21
CA ALA A 464 11.69 -36.50 6.26
C ALA A 464 11.07 -35.45 7.20
N ASP A 465 10.52 -34.37 6.63
CA ASP A 465 9.84 -33.30 7.38
C ASP A 465 8.67 -32.72 6.55
N PRO A 466 7.46 -33.29 6.69
CA PRO A 466 6.29 -32.85 5.92
C PRO A 466 5.94 -31.38 6.16
N VAL A 467 6.06 -30.89 7.39
CA VAL A 467 5.62 -29.54 7.77
C VAL A 467 6.56 -28.49 7.17
N ALA A 468 7.87 -28.73 7.24
CA ALA A 468 8.83 -27.81 6.64
C ALA A 468 8.71 -27.79 5.09
N ALA A 469 8.46 -28.95 4.46
CA ALA A 469 8.23 -29.05 3.02
C ALA A 469 7.00 -28.24 2.58
N LEU A 470 5.85 -28.40 3.26
CA LEU A 470 4.63 -27.62 2.99
C LEU A 470 4.88 -26.12 3.12
N ASN A 471 5.55 -25.69 4.19
CA ASN A 471 5.81 -24.27 4.44
C ASN A 471 6.72 -23.64 3.38
N ARG A 472 7.76 -24.36 2.92
CA ARG A 472 8.62 -23.89 1.83
C ARG A 472 7.85 -23.77 0.53
N GLU A 473 7.02 -24.76 0.22
CA GLU A 473 6.26 -24.79 -1.04
C GLU A 473 5.20 -23.67 -1.09
N TRP A 474 4.50 -23.45 0.02
CA TRP A 474 3.57 -22.33 0.13
C TRP A 474 4.26 -20.97 -0.02
N LYS A 475 5.37 -20.74 0.71
CA LYS A 475 6.13 -19.48 0.59
C LYS A 475 6.65 -19.24 -0.82
N ARG A 476 7.10 -20.29 -1.50
CA ARG A 476 7.54 -20.24 -2.91
C ARG A 476 6.41 -19.75 -3.81
N HIS A 477 5.22 -20.33 -3.69
CA HIS A 477 4.05 -19.90 -4.47
C HIS A 477 3.60 -18.49 -4.13
N ALA A 478 3.57 -18.09 -2.86
CA ALA A 478 3.18 -16.73 -2.46
C ALA A 478 4.13 -15.67 -3.02
N LEU A 479 5.45 -15.91 -2.95
CA LEU A 479 6.45 -15.02 -3.54
C LEU A 479 6.30 -14.93 -5.07
N GLU A 480 6.04 -16.05 -5.73
CA GLU A 480 5.86 -16.09 -7.18
C GLU A 480 4.59 -15.35 -7.61
N VAL A 481 3.46 -15.53 -6.91
CA VAL A 481 2.24 -14.78 -7.16
C VAL A 481 2.48 -13.29 -6.99
N ARG A 482 3.17 -12.87 -5.92
CA ARG A 482 3.47 -11.45 -5.69
C ARG A 482 4.32 -10.87 -6.84
N ARG A 483 5.40 -11.55 -7.20
CA ARG A 483 6.30 -11.15 -8.30
C ARG A 483 5.55 -11.06 -9.63
N LEU A 484 4.69 -12.03 -9.93
CA LEU A 484 3.90 -12.07 -11.16
C LEU A 484 2.78 -11.04 -11.15
N HIS A 485 2.07 -10.86 -10.04
CA HIS A 485 1.08 -9.81 -9.86
C HIS A 485 1.69 -8.46 -10.23
N GLU A 486 2.83 -8.11 -9.64
CA GLU A 486 3.58 -6.90 -9.97
C GLU A 486 3.99 -6.87 -11.45
N LYS A 487 4.68 -7.91 -11.95
CA LYS A 487 5.21 -7.99 -13.32
C LYS A 487 4.13 -7.92 -14.41
N LEU A 488 2.99 -8.58 -14.21
CA LEU A 488 1.89 -8.66 -15.17
C LEU A 488 1.21 -7.33 -15.41
N PHE A 489 1.48 -6.30 -14.60
CA PHE A 489 1.04 -4.93 -14.87
C PHE A 489 2.04 -4.16 -15.76
N TYR A 490 3.36 -4.38 -15.63
CA TYR A 490 4.37 -3.48 -16.20
C TYR A 490 5.09 -3.97 -17.48
N ARG A 491 5.31 -5.28 -17.66
CA ARG A 491 6.19 -5.80 -18.73
C ARG A 491 5.64 -5.67 -20.17
N PRO A 492 4.35 -5.92 -20.46
CA PRO A 492 3.81 -5.84 -21.82
C PRO A 492 3.88 -4.45 -22.47
N LEU A 493 3.91 -3.36 -21.68
CA LEU A 493 4.15 -2.01 -22.19
C LEU A 493 5.48 -1.88 -22.94
N LEU A 494 6.50 -2.62 -22.51
CA LEU A 494 7.84 -2.56 -23.08
C LEU A 494 7.96 -3.44 -24.33
N THR A 495 7.18 -4.51 -24.39
CA THR A 495 7.05 -5.34 -25.59
C THR A 495 6.31 -4.59 -26.69
N ALA A 496 5.26 -3.82 -26.36
CA ALA A 496 4.61 -2.90 -27.31
C ALA A 496 5.60 -1.87 -27.89
N VAL A 497 6.44 -1.26 -27.04
CA VAL A 497 7.46 -0.29 -27.44
C VAL A 497 8.54 -0.89 -28.36
N ALA A 498 8.99 -2.12 -28.07
CA ALA A 498 9.99 -2.82 -28.89
C ALA A 498 9.46 -3.20 -30.28
N ASN A 499 8.20 -3.63 -30.37
CA ASN A 499 7.56 -4.06 -31.62
C ASN A 499 7.21 -2.87 -32.53
N LEU A 500 6.86 -1.70 -31.97
CA LEU A 500 6.62 -0.47 -32.72
C LEU A 500 7.89 0.13 -33.35
N SER A 501 9.07 -0.32 -32.93
CA SER A 501 10.38 0.18 -33.39
C SER A 501 11.07 -0.75 -34.40
N GLY A 502 10.38 -1.76 -34.93
CA GLY A 502 10.93 -2.70 -35.92
C GLY A 502 11.98 -3.69 -35.40
N GLY A 503 12.09 -3.89 -34.08
CA GLY A 503 13.00 -4.87 -33.47
C GLY A 503 12.39 -6.27 -33.33
N GLU A 504 13.22 -7.31 -33.30
CA GLU A 504 12.80 -8.67 -32.93
C GLU A 504 12.06 -8.64 -31.58
N ALA A 505 10.92 -9.33 -31.51
CA ALA A 505 10.15 -9.47 -30.29
C ALA A 505 11.07 -9.92 -29.15
N LEU A 506 11.08 -9.16 -28.04
CA LEU A 506 11.84 -9.46 -26.82
C LEU A 506 11.61 -10.89 -26.28
N THR A 507 10.53 -11.54 -26.73
CA THR A 507 10.22 -12.94 -26.48
C THR A 507 9.70 -13.57 -27.79
N PRO A 508 10.32 -14.65 -28.31
CA PRO A 508 9.83 -15.35 -29.49
C PRO A 508 8.39 -15.84 -29.28
N GLY A 509 7.48 -15.52 -30.22
CA GLY A 509 6.10 -16.01 -30.21
C GLY A 509 5.06 -15.17 -29.45
N THR A 510 5.36 -13.91 -29.10
CA THR A 510 4.36 -12.97 -28.53
C THR A 510 3.83 -12.06 -29.63
N PRO A 511 2.51 -12.01 -29.92
CA PRO A 511 1.97 -11.07 -30.90
C PRO A 511 2.20 -9.62 -30.47
N ALA A 512 2.38 -8.73 -31.45
CA ALA A 512 2.64 -7.32 -31.18
C ALA A 512 1.38 -6.62 -30.66
N MET A 513 1.46 -6.03 -29.45
CA MET A 513 0.42 -5.13 -28.93
C MET A 513 0.32 -3.89 -29.83
N THR A 514 -0.91 -3.43 -30.08
CA THR A 514 -1.17 -2.19 -30.83
C THR A 514 -0.78 -0.95 -30.00
N PRO A 515 -0.44 0.20 -30.63
CA PRO A 515 -0.21 1.46 -29.92
C PRO A 515 -1.36 1.85 -28.99
N GLU A 516 -2.61 1.61 -29.43
CA GLU A 516 -3.82 1.94 -28.68
C GLU A 516 -3.93 1.08 -27.42
N ALA A 517 -3.59 -0.21 -27.49
CA ALA A 517 -3.55 -1.10 -26.33
C ALA A 517 -2.44 -0.72 -25.33
N ALA A 518 -1.31 -0.19 -25.82
CA ALA A 518 -0.24 0.30 -24.97
C ALA A 518 -0.63 1.62 -24.26
N GLN A 519 -1.31 2.52 -24.96
CA GLN A 519 -1.81 3.78 -24.38
C GLN A 519 -2.88 3.53 -23.31
N ALA A 520 -3.88 2.70 -23.59
CA ALA A 520 -4.91 2.34 -22.61
C ALA A 520 -4.31 1.74 -21.32
N ARG A 521 -3.17 1.05 -21.47
CA ARG A 521 -2.46 0.46 -20.34
C ARG A 521 -1.59 1.46 -19.57
N LEU A 522 -0.99 2.45 -20.23
CA LEU A 522 -0.31 3.57 -19.56
C LEU A 522 -1.32 4.44 -18.79
N GLU A 523 -2.50 4.68 -19.38
CA GLU A 523 -3.61 5.34 -18.70
C GLU A 523 -4.03 4.57 -17.45
N ALA A 524 -4.17 3.24 -17.56
CA ALA A 524 -4.40 2.35 -16.43
C ALA A 524 -3.31 2.44 -15.34
N LEU A 525 -2.06 2.70 -15.71
CA LEU A 525 -0.96 2.89 -14.76
C LEU A 525 -0.87 4.30 -14.15
N GLY A 526 -1.82 5.18 -14.46
CA GLY A 526 -1.89 6.54 -13.91
C GLY A 526 -1.12 7.59 -14.71
N PHE A 527 -0.65 7.27 -15.91
CA PHE A 527 -0.08 8.27 -16.82
C PHE A 527 -1.19 9.14 -17.40
N ALA A 528 -1.02 10.45 -17.26
CA ALA A 528 -1.95 11.46 -17.72
C ALA A 528 -1.85 11.74 -19.23
N ASP A 529 -0.66 11.55 -19.81
CA ASP A 529 -0.44 11.66 -21.26
C ASP A 529 0.17 10.35 -21.78
N PRO A 530 -0.65 9.28 -21.92
CA PRO A 530 -0.20 8.00 -22.46
C PRO A 530 0.52 8.11 -23.81
N PRO A 531 0.08 8.97 -24.77
CA PRO A 531 0.83 9.20 -26.00
C PRO A 531 2.25 9.75 -25.77
N ALA A 532 2.45 10.72 -24.88
CA ALA A 532 3.78 11.24 -24.55
C ALA A 532 4.65 10.22 -23.83
N ALA A 533 4.09 9.52 -22.84
CA ALA A 533 4.78 8.46 -22.13
C ALA A 533 5.27 7.37 -23.11
N LEU A 534 4.45 6.97 -24.08
CA LEU A 534 4.84 6.00 -25.10
C LEU A 534 6.01 6.51 -25.97
N ARG A 535 6.00 7.79 -26.38
CA ARG A 535 7.13 8.41 -27.10
C ARG A 535 8.42 8.41 -26.28
N HIS A 536 8.34 8.65 -24.97
CA HIS A 536 9.50 8.61 -24.08
C HIS A 536 10.06 7.20 -23.92
N LEU A 537 9.18 6.20 -23.78
CA LEU A 537 9.59 4.80 -23.74
C LEU A 537 10.27 4.37 -25.04
N GLN A 538 9.74 4.78 -26.20
CA GLN A 538 10.40 4.55 -27.49
C GLN A 538 11.80 5.16 -27.52
N ALA A 539 11.94 6.45 -27.19
CA ALA A 539 13.26 7.10 -27.19
C ALA A 539 14.30 6.41 -26.30
N LEU A 540 13.89 5.81 -25.18
CA LEU A 540 14.75 5.10 -24.25
C LEU A 540 15.10 3.66 -24.70
N ALA A 541 14.14 2.96 -25.29
CA ALA A 541 14.23 1.52 -25.56
C ALA A 541 14.53 1.16 -27.02
N SER A 542 14.39 2.08 -27.98
CA SER A 542 14.61 1.83 -29.40
C SER A 542 16.09 1.63 -29.75
N GLY A 543 16.34 0.73 -30.71
CA GLY A 543 17.66 0.47 -31.30
C GLY A 543 18.50 -0.63 -30.61
N VAL A 544 19.65 -0.94 -31.21
CA VAL A 544 20.55 -2.06 -30.81
C VAL A 544 21.72 -1.64 -29.92
N SER A 545 21.72 -0.40 -29.43
CA SER A 545 22.83 0.11 -28.60
C SER A 545 22.87 -0.56 -27.22
N ARG A 546 24.06 -0.62 -26.61
CA ARG A 546 24.23 -1.09 -25.22
C ARG A 546 23.37 -0.28 -24.23
N LYS A 547 23.20 1.03 -24.46
CA LYS A 547 22.28 1.92 -23.71
C LYS A 547 20.85 1.36 -23.80
N ALA A 548 20.33 1.15 -25.00
CA ALA A 548 18.96 0.67 -25.21
C ALA A 548 18.72 -0.72 -24.60
N ALA A 549 19.71 -1.62 -24.62
CA ALA A 549 19.62 -2.93 -23.98
C ALA A 549 19.49 -2.84 -22.44
N ILE A 550 20.32 -1.99 -21.80
CA ILE A 550 20.24 -1.76 -20.35
C ILE A 550 18.90 -1.11 -19.99
N GLN A 551 18.47 -0.10 -20.76
CA GLN A 551 17.20 0.59 -20.55
C GLN A 551 15.99 -0.36 -20.66
N ARG A 552 15.94 -1.23 -21.67
CA ARG A 552 14.89 -2.27 -21.80
C ARG A 552 14.81 -3.20 -20.59
N THR A 553 15.93 -3.43 -19.92
CA THR A 553 16.00 -4.29 -18.72
C THR A 553 15.48 -3.57 -17.47
N LEU A 554 15.75 -2.27 -17.34
CA LEU A 554 15.42 -1.47 -16.15
C LEU A 554 14.03 -0.85 -16.19
N LEU A 555 13.55 -0.46 -17.37
CA LEU A 555 12.27 0.19 -17.54
C LEU A 555 11.07 -0.53 -16.88
N PRO A 556 10.96 -1.88 -16.78
CA PRO A 556 9.81 -2.49 -16.12
C PRO A 556 9.76 -2.13 -14.63
N VAL A 557 10.92 -2.13 -13.96
CA VAL A 557 11.04 -1.78 -12.54
C VAL A 557 10.79 -0.28 -12.35
N LEU A 558 11.35 0.56 -13.23
CA LEU A 558 11.17 2.00 -13.15
C LEU A 558 9.73 2.43 -13.43
N LEU A 559 9.05 1.80 -14.40
CA LEU A 559 7.64 2.06 -14.69
C LEU A 559 6.74 1.72 -13.51
N ALA A 560 7.03 0.64 -12.78
CA ALA A 560 6.34 0.33 -11.53
C ALA A 560 6.54 1.41 -10.46
N ARG A 561 7.76 1.94 -10.34
CA ARG A 561 8.05 3.05 -9.43
C ARG A 561 7.36 4.35 -9.86
N PHE A 562 7.31 4.64 -11.15
CA PHE A 562 6.63 5.82 -11.68
C PHE A 562 5.11 5.73 -11.51
N SER A 563 4.47 4.59 -11.79
CA SER A 563 3.02 4.43 -11.58
C SER A 563 2.62 4.61 -10.12
N ASP A 564 3.50 4.19 -9.20
CA ASP A 564 3.31 4.35 -7.77
C ASP A 564 3.73 5.75 -7.26
N SER A 565 3.95 6.73 -8.12
CA SER A 565 4.41 8.08 -7.74
C SER A 565 3.31 9.16 -7.81
N ALA A 566 3.66 10.41 -7.48
CA ALA A 566 2.74 11.54 -7.59
C ALA A 566 2.57 12.02 -9.04
N ASP A 567 3.63 11.92 -9.85
CA ASP A 567 3.66 12.37 -11.24
C ASP A 567 4.46 11.36 -12.11
N PRO A 568 3.80 10.29 -12.58
CA PRO A 568 4.43 9.27 -13.41
C PRO A 568 5.01 9.83 -14.72
N ASP A 569 4.29 10.77 -15.35
CA ASP A 569 4.69 11.40 -16.60
C ASP A 569 5.97 12.22 -16.44
N ALA A 570 6.04 13.07 -15.41
CA ALA A 570 7.24 13.86 -15.11
C ALA A 570 8.43 12.96 -14.75
N GLY A 571 8.19 11.89 -13.98
CA GLY A 571 9.22 10.91 -13.63
C GLY A 571 9.86 10.26 -14.85
N LEU A 572 9.03 9.79 -15.79
CA LEU A 572 9.50 9.16 -17.02
C LEU A 572 10.23 10.15 -17.94
N LEU A 573 9.71 11.36 -18.09
CA LEU A 573 10.36 12.42 -18.86
C LEU A 573 11.73 12.78 -18.26
N GLY A 574 11.79 13.02 -16.95
CA GLY A 574 13.04 13.34 -16.25
C GLY A 574 14.07 12.22 -16.40
N PHE A 575 13.64 10.96 -16.32
CA PHE A 575 14.53 9.81 -16.48
C PHE A 575 15.09 9.72 -17.90
N ARG A 576 14.26 10.01 -18.91
CA ARG A 576 14.72 10.15 -20.30
C ARG A 576 15.77 11.24 -20.42
N GLN A 577 15.51 12.45 -19.92
CA GLN A 577 16.43 13.58 -20.06
C GLN A 577 17.78 13.32 -19.39
N VAL A 578 17.79 12.76 -18.17
CA VAL A 578 19.03 12.34 -17.49
C VAL A 578 19.76 11.27 -18.30
N SER A 579 19.03 10.29 -18.83
CA SER A 579 19.60 9.22 -19.68
C SER A 579 20.11 9.72 -21.03
N ASP A 580 19.58 10.82 -21.56
CA ASP A 580 20.09 11.46 -22.77
C ASP A 580 21.35 12.29 -22.49
N ALA A 581 21.41 12.99 -21.35
CA ALA A 581 22.58 13.73 -20.92
C ALA A 581 23.77 12.82 -20.54
N LEU A 582 23.54 11.73 -19.81
CA LEU A 582 24.59 10.84 -19.28
C LEU A 582 24.70 9.49 -19.98
N GLY A 583 23.83 9.17 -20.94
CA GLY A 583 23.75 7.83 -21.54
C GLY A 583 24.98 7.37 -22.32
N ARG A 584 25.95 8.27 -22.58
CA ARG A 584 27.24 7.95 -23.19
C ARG A 584 28.36 7.75 -22.15
N THR A 585 28.08 7.99 -20.88
CA THR A 585 29.06 8.02 -19.81
C THR A 585 29.19 6.62 -19.18
N PRO A 586 30.37 5.96 -19.25
CA PRO A 586 30.49 4.56 -18.84
C PRO A 586 30.14 4.26 -17.39
N TRP A 587 30.40 5.20 -16.46
CA TRP A 587 30.07 5.01 -15.05
C TRP A 587 28.55 5.04 -14.80
N TYR A 588 27.80 5.89 -15.52
CA TYR A 588 26.34 5.99 -15.38
C TYR A 588 25.64 4.71 -15.84
N LEU A 589 26.08 4.15 -16.98
CA LEU A 589 25.53 2.88 -17.46
C LEU A 589 25.89 1.70 -16.55
N ARG A 590 27.05 1.75 -15.86
CA ARG A 590 27.39 0.75 -14.84
C ARG A 590 26.53 0.91 -13.60
N LEU A 591 26.38 2.13 -13.09
CA LEU A 591 25.52 2.45 -11.94
C LEU A 591 24.11 1.88 -12.15
N LEU A 592 23.47 2.20 -13.28
CA LEU A 592 22.13 1.71 -13.58
C LEU A 592 22.02 0.17 -13.70
N ARG A 593 23.08 -0.50 -14.18
CA ARG A 593 23.07 -1.95 -14.42
C ARG A 593 23.41 -2.75 -13.16
N ASP A 594 24.41 -2.28 -12.42
CA ASP A 594 25.05 -3.03 -11.35
C ASP A 594 24.42 -2.69 -9.97
N GLU A 595 23.72 -1.55 -9.86
CA GLU A 595 23.07 -1.09 -8.63
C GLU A 595 21.58 -0.76 -8.87
N SER A 596 20.72 -1.79 -8.81
CA SER A 596 19.27 -1.62 -9.03
C SER A 596 18.61 -0.65 -8.04
N ALA A 597 19.13 -0.56 -6.82
CA ALA A 597 18.65 0.39 -5.80
C ALA A 597 18.84 1.85 -6.22
N ALA A 598 19.97 2.20 -6.84
CA ALA A 598 20.23 3.56 -7.31
C ALA A 598 19.28 3.98 -8.45
N ALA A 599 18.92 3.03 -9.33
CA ALA A 599 17.94 3.27 -10.38
C ALA A 599 16.52 3.48 -9.81
N GLU A 600 16.15 2.74 -8.76
CA GLU A 600 14.88 2.93 -8.06
C GLU A 600 14.82 4.26 -7.30
N ASP A 601 15.89 4.63 -6.60
CA ASP A 601 16.00 5.91 -5.90
C ASP A 601 15.96 7.08 -6.90
N LEU A 602 16.60 6.92 -8.07
CA LEU A 602 16.48 7.88 -9.17
C LEU A 602 15.03 8.03 -9.65
N ALA A 603 14.31 6.93 -9.86
CA ALA A 603 12.90 6.99 -10.28
C ALA A 603 12.02 7.68 -9.23
N ARG A 604 12.24 7.40 -7.93
CA ARG A 604 11.52 8.06 -6.85
C ARG A 604 11.78 9.56 -6.82
N VAL A 605 13.05 9.98 -6.88
CA VAL A 605 13.41 11.41 -6.88
C VAL A 605 12.80 12.13 -8.08
N LEU A 606 12.88 11.53 -9.28
CA LEU A 606 12.37 12.10 -10.53
C LEU A 606 10.84 12.27 -10.55
N SER A 607 10.11 11.49 -9.77
CA SER A 607 8.65 11.45 -9.77
C SER A 607 7.99 11.97 -8.48
N ALA A 608 8.80 12.46 -7.54
CA ALA A 608 8.34 12.97 -6.25
C ALA A 608 7.91 14.45 -6.27
N GLY A 609 8.25 15.21 -7.32
CA GLY A 609 8.00 16.65 -7.37
C GLY A 609 8.78 17.35 -8.46
N ARG A 610 9.05 18.65 -8.29
CA ARG A 610 9.79 19.47 -9.25
C ARG A 610 11.17 19.88 -8.77
N LEU A 611 11.37 20.17 -7.48
CA LEU A 611 12.63 20.78 -7.02
C LEU A 611 13.85 19.88 -7.28
N ALA A 612 13.85 18.65 -6.74
CA ALA A 612 14.98 17.74 -6.88
C ALA A 612 15.22 17.34 -8.36
N PRO A 613 14.19 17.03 -9.17
CA PRO A 613 14.36 16.78 -10.60
C PRO A 613 14.93 17.98 -11.36
N ASP A 614 14.44 19.19 -11.10
CA ASP A 614 14.93 20.41 -11.73
C ASP A 614 16.38 20.72 -11.37
N LEU A 615 16.82 20.40 -10.16
CA LEU A 615 18.23 20.51 -9.75
C LEU A 615 19.08 19.47 -10.49
N LEU A 616 18.60 18.24 -10.59
CA LEU A 616 19.29 17.12 -11.23
C LEU A 616 19.42 17.31 -12.75
N LEU A 617 18.38 17.74 -13.43
CA LEU A 617 18.40 17.99 -14.88
C LEU A 617 19.42 19.06 -15.28
N ARG A 618 19.75 19.96 -14.34
CA ARG A 618 20.75 21.02 -14.54
C ARG A 618 22.16 20.63 -14.10
N ALA A 619 22.30 19.58 -13.30
CA ALA A 619 23.57 18.98 -12.90
C ALA A 619 23.45 17.44 -12.90
N PRO A 620 23.33 16.79 -14.08
CA PRO A 620 23.03 15.36 -14.17
C PRO A 620 24.05 14.48 -13.45
N GLU A 621 25.31 14.90 -13.39
CA GLU A 621 26.39 14.22 -12.66
C GLU A 621 26.09 13.99 -11.18
N ALA A 622 25.18 14.76 -10.58
CA ALA A 622 24.71 14.57 -9.20
C ALA A 622 23.98 13.23 -8.99
N VAL A 623 23.56 12.53 -10.06
CA VAL A 623 23.06 11.14 -10.00
C VAL A 623 24.04 10.22 -9.27
N ALA A 624 25.35 10.48 -9.35
CA ALA A 624 26.36 9.66 -8.66
C ALA A 624 26.14 9.61 -7.14
N LEU A 625 25.51 10.63 -6.55
CA LEU A 625 25.16 10.66 -5.13
C LEU A 625 24.12 9.62 -4.73
N LEU A 626 23.30 9.13 -5.68
CA LEU A 626 22.29 8.10 -5.43
C LEU A 626 22.88 6.68 -5.40
N GLY A 627 24.07 6.49 -5.99
CA GLY A 627 24.79 5.20 -5.96
C GLY A 627 25.72 5.02 -4.78
N ASP A 628 26.20 6.12 -4.20
CA ASP A 628 27.05 6.08 -3.01
C ASP A 628 26.18 5.87 -1.76
N PRO A 629 26.43 4.82 -0.94
CA PRO A 629 25.69 4.57 0.30
C PRO A 629 25.65 5.76 1.27
N ARG A 630 26.67 6.63 1.24
CA ARG A 630 26.74 7.85 2.03
C ARG A 630 26.57 9.12 1.20
N GLY A 631 26.22 8.96 -0.08
CA GLY A 631 26.10 10.05 -1.05
C GLY A 631 24.98 11.04 -0.74
N LEU A 632 24.01 10.67 0.12
CA LEU A 632 22.90 11.53 0.54
C LEU A 632 23.02 12.04 1.98
N GLU A 633 24.10 11.70 2.70
CA GLU A 633 24.33 12.25 4.04
C GLU A 633 24.64 13.75 3.97
N ALA A 634 23.92 14.55 4.77
CA ALA A 634 24.12 15.99 4.82
C ALA A 634 25.54 16.33 5.29
N ARG A 635 26.16 17.32 4.64
CA ARG A 635 27.51 17.79 4.99
C ARG A 635 27.40 18.96 5.96
N GLY A 636 28.24 18.94 7.00
CA GLY A 636 28.32 20.05 7.95
C GLY A 636 28.98 21.31 7.38
N ARG A 637 28.68 22.45 8.00
CA ARG A 637 29.15 23.79 7.62
C ARG A 637 30.62 23.88 7.24
N GLN A 638 31.54 23.38 8.08
CA GLN A 638 32.98 23.51 7.85
C GLN A 638 33.44 22.86 6.53
N ALA A 639 32.89 21.69 6.21
CA ALA A 639 33.21 20.97 4.98
C ALA A 639 32.67 21.69 3.73
N LEU A 640 31.51 22.35 3.86
CA LEU A 640 30.91 23.16 2.80
C LEU A 640 31.69 24.45 2.57
N GLU A 641 32.01 25.17 3.65
CA GLU A 641 32.82 26.40 3.61
C GLU A 641 34.19 26.13 2.99
N GLY A 642 34.88 25.05 3.39
CA GLY A 642 36.18 24.69 2.81
C GLY A 642 36.15 24.50 1.29
N GLU A 643 35.12 23.80 0.78
CA GLU A 643 34.97 23.60 -0.67
C GLU A 643 34.59 24.90 -1.39
N ILE A 644 33.64 25.67 -0.84
CA ILE A 644 33.19 26.93 -1.43
C ILE A 644 34.35 27.94 -1.48
N MET A 645 35.09 28.09 -0.39
CA MET A 645 36.23 29.02 -0.33
C MET A 645 37.35 28.62 -1.30
N ALA A 646 37.62 27.32 -1.45
CA ALA A 646 38.57 26.83 -2.44
C ALA A 646 38.13 27.10 -3.89
N ALA A 647 36.83 27.06 -4.16
CA ALA A 647 36.26 27.39 -5.47
C ALA A 647 36.28 28.91 -5.73
N VAL A 648 35.88 29.71 -4.74
CA VAL A 648 35.85 31.18 -4.78
C VAL A 648 37.24 31.78 -4.92
N GLY A 649 38.24 31.28 -4.21
CA GLY A 649 39.60 31.85 -4.22
C GLY A 649 40.31 31.79 -5.58
N ARG A 650 39.79 31.00 -6.53
CA ARG A 650 40.32 30.91 -7.91
C ARG A 650 39.57 31.81 -8.90
N ALA A 651 38.50 32.47 -8.46
CA ALA A 651 37.64 33.24 -9.34
C ALA A 651 38.21 34.65 -9.61
N PRO A 652 38.22 35.11 -10.86
CA PRO A 652 38.77 36.41 -11.25
C PRO A 652 37.81 37.58 -11.03
N SER A 653 36.57 37.35 -10.60
CA SER A 653 35.59 38.41 -10.30
C SER A 653 34.53 37.97 -9.30
N ALA A 654 33.82 38.92 -8.68
CA ALA A 654 32.72 38.63 -7.75
C ALA A 654 31.63 37.77 -8.41
N ALA A 655 31.27 38.08 -9.66
CA ALA A 655 30.28 37.31 -10.40
C ALA A 655 30.68 35.84 -10.59
N GLN A 656 31.96 35.56 -10.90
CA GLN A 656 32.46 34.20 -11.05
C GLN A 656 32.62 33.49 -9.69
N ALA A 657 33.01 34.21 -8.65
CA ALA A 657 33.07 33.69 -7.28
C ALA A 657 31.69 33.24 -6.80
N VAL A 658 30.68 34.10 -6.94
CA VAL A 658 29.30 33.79 -6.56
C VAL A 658 28.75 32.65 -7.42
N ALA A 659 29.04 32.60 -8.72
CA ALA A 659 28.66 31.47 -9.57
C ALA A 659 29.29 30.13 -9.12
N ALA A 660 30.54 30.15 -8.65
CA ALA A 660 31.21 28.97 -8.11
C ALA A 660 30.55 28.50 -6.80
N ALA A 661 30.26 29.41 -5.87
CA ALA A 661 29.54 29.11 -4.63
C ALA A 661 28.13 28.53 -4.92
N ARG A 662 27.42 29.14 -5.87
CA ARG A 662 26.11 28.70 -6.36
C ARG A 662 26.13 27.29 -6.96
N SER A 663 27.23 26.92 -7.62
CA SER A 663 27.40 25.56 -8.16
C SER A 663 27.47 24.50 -7.07
N VAL A 664 28.25 24.74 -6.01
CA VAL A 664 28.28 23.87 -4.83
C VAL A 664 26.89 23.84 -4.19
N ARG A 665 26.25 25.00 -4.01
CA ARG A 665 24.90 25.10 -3.45
C ARG A 665 23.87 24.26 -4.19
N ARG A 666 23.85 24.27 -5.52
CA ARG A 666 22.93 23.44 -6.34
C ARG A 666 23.08 21.95 -6.03
N ARG A 667 24.32 21.46 -6.00
CA ARG A 667 24.61 20.03 -5.77
C ARG A 667 24.19 19.60 -4.36
N GLU A 668 24.46 20.43 -3.36
CA GLU A 668 24.12 20.12 -1.97
C GLU A 668 22.63 20.33 -1.66
N LEU A 669 21.94 21.24 -2.36
CA LEU A 669 20.47 21.29 -2.36
C LEU A 669 19.87 20.01 -2.94
N PHE A 670 20.41 19.50 -4.06
CA PHE A 670 19.97 18.22 -4.61
C PHE A 670 20.19 17.09 -3.59
N ARG A 671 21.39 16.99 -3.00
CA ARG A 671 21.71 16.01 -1.95
C ARG A 671 20.67 16.02 -0.82
N THR A 672 20.44 17.20 -0.26
CA THR A 672 19.53 17.39 0.88
C THR A 672 18.10 17.03 0.51
N SER A 673 17.61 17.56 -0.62
CA SER A 673 16.24 17.28 -1.09
C SER A 673 16.02 15.81 -1.48
N ALA A 674 16.99 15.16 -2.12
CA ALA A 674 16.91 13.74 -2.46
C ALA A 674 16.96 12.85 -1.20
N GLY A 675 17.83 13.16 -0.23
CA GLY A 675 17.89 12.45 1.05
C GLY A 675 16.57 12.51 1.82
N ASP A 676 15.98 13.70 1.92
CA ASP A 676 14.68 13.93 2.55
C ASP A 676 13.54 13.19 1.82
N LEU A 677 13.45 13.33 0.48
CA LEU A 677 12.44 12.65 -0.34
C LEU A 677 12.50 11.11 -0.24
N LEU A 678 13.71 10.55 -0.11
CA LEU A 678 13.94 9.11 -0.01
C LEU A 678 13.82 8.58 1.43
N GLY A 679 13.42 9.43 2.39
CA GLY A 679 13.26 9.04 3.79
C GLY A 679 14.57 8.74 4.50
N ARG A 680 15.70 9.27 4.01
CA ARG A 680 17.02 9.05 4.63
C ARG A 680 17.23 9.87 5.90
N PHE A 681 16.40 10.90 6.12
CA PHE A 681 16.45 11.76 7.31
C PHE A 681 15.45 11.35 8.41
N GLY A 682 14.65 10.30 8.19
CA GLY A 682 13.67 9.82 9.17
C GLY A 682 12.40 9.28 8.51
N ASP A 683 11.68 8.41 9.22
CA ASP A 683 10.40 7.88 8.74
C ASP A 683 9.30 8.95 8.85
N ALA A 684 8.97 9.53 7.70
CA ALA A 684 7.98 10.58 7.56
C ALA A 684 6.58 10.20 8.07
N ALA A 685 6.24 8.91 8.15
CA ALA A 685 4.93 8.43 8.60
C ALA A 685 4.76 8.48 10.13
N THR A 686 5.86 8.63 10.88
CA THR A 686 5.85 8.75 12.34
C THR A 686 6.04 10.20 12.76
N SER A 687 5.50 10.59 13.92
CA SER A 687 5.70 11.95 14.45
C SER A 687 7.17 12.21 14.77
N GLU A 688 7.84 11.25 15.41
CA GLU A 688 9.27 11.34 15.75
C GLU A 688 10.17 11.39 14.51
N GLY A 689 9.97 10.49 13.55
CA GLY A 689 10.74 10.50 12.30
C GLY A 689 10.48 11.73 11.44
N GLY A 690 9.26 12.29 11.47
CA GLY A 690 8.97 13.57 10.85
C GLY A 690 9.71 14.74 11.49
N ALA A 691 9.82 14.75 12.82
CA ALA A 691 10.57 15.74 13.56
C ALA A 691 12.09 15.65 13.28
N GLU A 692 12.65 14.45 13.25
CA GLU A 692 14.06 14.19 12.90
C GLU A 692 14.36 14.67 11.48
N ALA A 693 13.51 14.32 10.52
CA ALA A 693 13.66 14.72 9.12
C ALA A 693 13.66 16.24 8.95
N LEU A 694 12.77 16.94 9.68
CA LEU A 694 12.72 18.39 9.69
C LEU A 694 14.02 19.00 10.24
N GLU A 695 14.51 18.52 11.38
CA GLU A 695 15.73 19.06 12.00
C GLU A 695 16.97 18.86 11.12
N LEU A 696 17.16 17.67 10.58
CA LEU A 696 18.28 17.37 9.69
C LEU A 696 18.23 18.24 8.42
N ALA A 697 17.06 18.37 7.79
CA ALA A 697 16.89 19.22 6.62
C ALA A 697 17.13 20.70 6.93
N SER A 698 16.56 21.22 8.03
CA SER A 698 16.72 22.63 8.41
C SER A 698 18.15 22.99 8.79
N ASN A 699 18.86 22.10 9.50
CA ASN A 699 20.28 22.29 9.80
C ASN A 699 21.12 22.27 8.53
N ALA A 700 20.92 21.29 7.64
CA ALA A 700 21.65 21.18 6.38
C ALA A 700 21.46 22.42 5.48
N LEU A 701 20.22 22.93 5.39
CA LEU A 701 19.92 24.15 4.62
C LEU A 701 20.53 25.41 5.26
N THR A 702 20.58 25.48 6.59
CA THR A 702 21.20 26.58 7.35
C THR A 702 22.71 26.60 7.12
N ASP A 703 23.37 25.47 7.31
CA ASP A 703 24.80 25.31 7.05
C ASP A 703 25.15 25.64 5.59
N LEU A 704 24.32 25.20 4.64
CA LEU A 704 24.52 25.46 3.22
C LEU A 704 24.39 26.94 2.87
N ASN A 705 23.37 27.63 3.40
CA ASN A 705 23.17 29.06 3.15
C ASN A 705 24.26 29.89 3.84
N ALA A 706 24.68 29.54 5.06
CA ALA A 706 25.80 30.19 5.76
C ALA A 706 27.11 30.05 4.97
N ALA A 707 27.44 28.84 4.52
CA ALA A 707 28.64 28.60 3.71
C ALA A 707 28.59 29.35 2.37
N THR A 708 27.43 29.42 1.73
CA THR A 708 27.21 30.18 0.50
C THR A 708 27.42 31.68 0.71
N LEU A 709 26.88 32.24 1.80
CA LEU A 709 27.06 33.65 2.15
C LEU A 709 28.52 33.98 2.47
N SER A 710 29.22 33.12 3.21
CA SER A 710 30.65 33.27 3.50
C SER A 710 31.49 33.32 2.21
N GLY A 711 31.25 32.40 1.28
CA GLY A 711 31.92 32.40 -0.02
C GLY A 711 31.57 33.61 -0.90
N ALA A 712 30.30 33.99 -0.95
CA ALA A 712 29.86 35.16 -1.71
C ALA A 712 30.46 36.45 -1.15
N LEU A 713 30.49 36.61 0.18
CA LEU A 713 31.08 37.76 0.84
C LEU A 713 32.58 37.84 0.54
N ALA A 714 33.31 36.75 0.73
CA ALA A 714 34.74 36.70 0.41
C ALA A 714 35.02 37.05 -1.05
N GLY A 715 34.20 36.55 -1.99
CA GLY A 715 34.31 36.86 -3.41
C GLY A 715 34.06 38.33 -3.73
N CYS A 716 33.04 38.94 -3.13
CA CYS A 716 32.74 40.37 -3.30
C CYS A 716 33.80 41.27 -2.66
N VAL A 717 34.31 40.92 -1.48
CA VAL A 717 35.41 41.63 -0.82
C VAL A 717 36.66 41.60 -1.69
N ALA A 718 37.10 40.42 -2.13
CA ALA A 718 38.30 40.28 -2.95
C ALA A 718 38.19 41.01 -4.30
N ASP A 719 36.99 41.07 -4.89
CA ASP A 719 36.74 41.82 -6.12
C ASP A 719 36.77 43.34 -5.89
N TRP A 720 36.22 43.80 -4.75
CA TRP A 720 36.30 45.20 -4.35
C TRP A 720 37.75 45.62 -4.13
N GLU A 721 38.54 44.84 -3.38
CA GLU A 721 39.96 45.11 -3.11
C GLU A 721 40.77 45.16 -4.40
N ARG A 722 40.51 44.26 -5.35
CA ARG A 722 41.17 44.26 -6.65
C ARG A 722 40.84 45.50 -7.48
N LYS A 723 39.59 45.98 -7.44
CA LYS A 723 39.15 47.17 -8.19
C LYS A 723 39.75 48.47 -7.62
N HIS A 724 39.96 48.54 -6.30
CA HIS A 724 40.43 49.75 -5.62
C HIS A 724 41.95 49.74 -5.35
N GLY A 725 42.60 48.57 -5.40
CA GLY A 725 44.04 48.43 -5.20
C GLY A 725 44.48 48.48 -3.73
N GLU A 726 43.55 48.35 -2.80
CA GLU A 726 43.78 48.42 -1.35
C GLU A 726 42.83 47.47 -0.58
N PRO A 727 43.16 47.08 0.68
CA PRO A 727 42.29 46.26 1.51
C PRO A 727 40.96 46.94 1.83
N LEU A 728 39.90 46.16 2.03
CA LEU A 728 38.60 46.73 2.39
C LEU A 728 38.71 47.50 3.73
N PRO A 729 38.31 48.79 3.79
CA PRO A 729 38.49 49.64 4.98
C PRO A 729 37.52 49.32 6.14
N ALA A 730 36.89 48.15 6.14
CA ALA A 730 35.93 47.73 7.15
C ALA A 730 35.93 46.21 7.35
N ARG A 731 35.75 45.78 8.60
CA ARG A 731 35.28 44.43 8.92
C ARG A 731 33.77 44.37 8.70
N ILE A 732 33.25 43.26 8.16
CA ILE A 732 31.82 43.05 7.92
C ILE A 732 31.41 41.74 8.60
N ALA A 733 30.33 41.76 9.37
CA ALA A 733 29.66 40.59 9.89
C ALA A 733 28.21 40.51 9.36
N VAL A 734 27.78 39.31 9.02
CA VAL A 734 26.41 38.99 8.59
C VAL A 734 25.73 38.20 9.70
N ILE A 735 24.66 38.76 10.23
CA ILE A 735 23.88 38.18 11.32
C ILE A 735 22.60 37.59 10.73
N ALA A 736 22.43 36.29 10.77
CA ALA A 736 21.20 35.64 10.39
C ALA A 736 20.07 35.99 11.36
N MET A 737 18.87 36.14 10.81
CA MET A 737 17.65 36.48 11.53
C MET A 737 16.54 35.48 11.17
N GLY A 738 15.37 35.62 11.79
CA GLY A 738 14.18 34.84 11.44
C GLY A 738 14.43 33.33 11.47
N ARG A 739 13.95 32.63 10.43
CA ARG A 739 14.14 31.17 10.31
C ARG A 739 15.58 30.78 10.02
N PHE A 740 16.38 31.69 9.46
CA PHE A 740 17.78 31.41 9.15
C PHE A 740 18.60 31.32 10.44
N GLY A 741 18.53 32.34 11.29
CA GLY A 741 19.21 32.31 12.59
C GLY A 741 18.57 31.36 13.59
N GLY A 742 17.32 30.94 13.37
CA GLY A 742 16.66 29.89 14.14
C GLY A 742 17.04 28.45 13.78
N HIS A 743 17.88 28.22 12.76
CA HIS A 743 18.16 26.88 12.20
C HIS A 743 16.88 26.15 11.76
N GLU A 744 15.95 26.91 11.16
CA GLU A 744 14.58 26.49 10.85
C GLU A 744 14.24 26.67 9.37
N LEU A 745 15.25 26.79 8.51
CA LEU A 745 15.05 26.94 7.07
C LEU A 745 14.33 25.72 6.48
N GLY A 746 13.39 26.00 5.58
CA GLY A 746 12.88 25.03 4.60
C GLY A 746 13.38 25.38 3.19
N TYR A 747 13.17 24.49 2.23
CA TYR A 747 13.71 24.62 0.86
C TYR A 747 13.34 25.91 0.11
N GLY A 748 12.24 26.56 0.49
CA GLY A 748 11.76 27.81 -0.10
C GLY A 748 11.98 29.03 0.79
N SER A 749 12.87 28.95 1.78
CA SER A 749 13.11 30.05 2.73
C SER A 749 14.13 31.05 2.19
N ASP A 750 13.88 32.31 2.47
CA ASP A 750 14.83 33.40 2.25
C ASP A 750 15.92 33.41 3.34
N ALA A 751 17.02 34.11 3.09
CA ALA A 751 18.05 34.39 4.09
C ALA A 751 17.84 35.78 4.69
N ASP A 752 17.07 35.83 5.79
CA ASP A 752 16.91 37.05 6.59
C ASP A 752 18.23 37.37 7.31
N VAL A 753 18.77 38.58 7.13
CA VAL A 753 20.06 38.99 7.69
C VAL A 753 20.10 40.45 8.16
N LEU A 754 21.03 40.76 9.06
CA LEU A 754 21.52 42.10 9.34
C LEU A 754 22.99 42.20 8.92
N PHE A 755 23.37 43.34 8.33
CA PHE A 755 24.76 43.64 8.05
C PHE A 755 25.32 44.60 9.11
N VAL A 756 26.40 44.17 9.75
CA VAL A 756 27.16 44.94 10.73
C VAL A 756 28.53 45.20 10.14
N HIS A 757 29.04 46.42 10.27
CA HIS A 757 30.42 46.71 9.91
C HIS A 757 31.18 47.44 11.02
N GLU A 758 32.49 47.36 10.99
CA GLU A 758 33.39 48.12 11.87
C GLU A 758 34.51 48.70 11.00
N PRO A 759 34.68 50.04 10.95
CA PRO A 759 35.78 50.66 10.22
C PRO A 759 37.15 50.18 10.74
N LEU A 760 38.08 49.91 9.84
CA LEU A 760 39.47 49.68 10.24
C LEU A 760 40.14 51.00 10.63
N PRO A 761 41.13 51.00 11.56
CA PRO A 761 41.89 52.20 11.90
C PRO A 761 42.62 52.78 10.68
N ASP A 762 42.75 54.11 10.63
CA ASP A 762 43.62 54.83 9.68
C ASP A 762 43.34 54.62 8.18
N THR A 763 42.08 54.41 7.78
CA THR A 763 41.68 54.24 6.37
C THR A 763 41.25 55.56 5.70
N GLU A 764 41.71 55.81 4.46
CA GLU A 764 41.32 57.00 3.68
C GLU A 764 39.91 56.90 3.05
N HIS A 765 39.42 55.68 2.82
CA HIS A 765 38.12 55.42 2.20
C HIS A 765 36.97 55.40 3.21
N ASP A 766 35.78 55.83 2.77
CA ASP A 766 34.54 55.73 3.56
C ASP A 766 34.15 54.26 3.78
N ALA A 767 34.50 53.75 4.96
CA ALA A 767 34.22 52.39 5.41
C ALA A 767 32.74 51.99 5.29
N ALA A 768 31.80 52.92 5.51
CA ALA A 768 30.38 52.62 5.39
C ALA A 768 29.95 52.50 3.92
N ALA A 769 30.47 53.36 3.05
CA ALA A 769 30.21 53.27 1.61
C ALA A 769 30.80 51.98 1.00
N ALA A 770 32.02 51.62 1.39
CA ALA A 770 32.68 50.38 0.94
C ALA A 770 31.90 49.14 1.39
N ALA A 771 31.56 49.04 2.69
CA ALA A 771 30.78 47.92 3.21
C ALA A 771 29.40 47.81 2.55
N ARG A 772 28.72 48.94 2.32
CA ARG A 772 27.44 48.99 1.61
C ARG A 772 27.57 48.51 0.16
N SER A 773 28.64 48.87 -0.53
CA SER A 773 28.91 48.43 -1.91
C SER A 773 29.03 46.91 -1.98
N VAL A 774 29.89 46.32 -1.14
CA VAL A 774 30.10 44.87 -1.05
C VAL A 774 28.81 44.13 -0.71
N CYS A 775 28.08 44.58 0.32
CA CYS A 775 26.83 43.91 0.73
C CYS A 775 25.74 44.00 -0.35
N ASN A 776 25.64 45.12 -1.07
CA ASN A 776 24.72 45.24 -2.18
C ASN A 776 25.08 44.31 -3.34
N GLU A 777 26.36 44.26 -3.73
CA GLU A 777 26.83 43.39 -4.82
C GLU A 777 26.56 41.92 -4.50
N LEU A 778 26.83 41.48 -3.25
CA LEU A 778 26.49 40.15 -2.77
C LEU A 778 25.00 39.83 -2.95
N ARG A 779 24.12 40.74 -2.47
CA ARG A 779 22.66 40.55 -2.56
C ARG A 779 22.20 40.46 -4.01
N THR A 780 22.73 41.33 -4.88
CA THR A 780 22.40 41.35 -6.31
C THR A 780 22.81 40.04 -6.99
N LEU A 781 24.05 39.56 -6.75
CA LEU A 781 24.57 38.37 -7.41
C LEU A 781 23.89 37.06 -6.94
N LEU A 782 23.53 36.97 -5.66
CA LEU A 782 22.81 35.81 -5.12
C LEU A 782 21.33 35.78 -5.52
N ALA A 783 20.70 36.94 -5.66
CA ALA A 783 19.32 37.05 -6.14
C ALA A 783 19.19 36.93 -7.67
N ALA A 784 20.29 37.03 -8.42
CA ALA A 784 20.27 36.96 -9.87
C ALA A 784 19.68 35.62 -10.37
N PRO A 785 18.85 35.62 -11.43
CA PRO A 785 18.39 34.39 -12.05
C PRO A 785 19.58 33.53 -12.48
N ALA A 786 19.60 32.26 -12.09
CA ALA A 786 20.55 31.29 -12.61
C ALA A 786 19.92 29.91 -12.70
N THR A 787 20.76 28.89 -12.85
CA THR A 787 20.34 27.51 -13.01
C THR A 787 19.71 26.92 -11.74
N GLU A 788 20.06 27.35 -10.53
CA GLU A 788 19.37 26.95 -9.29
C GLU A 788 18.51 28.07 -8.69
N PRO A 789 17.56 27.75 -7.78
CA PRO A 789 16.71 28.75 -7.15
C PRO A 789 17.55 29.87 -6.51
N PRO A 790 17.21 31.14 -6.74
CA PRO A 790 17.96 32.28 -6.20
C PRO A 790 17.96 32.22 -4.66
N LEU A 791 19.06 32.68 -4.06
CA LEU A 791 19.11 32.89 -2.61
C LEU A 791 18.79 34.35 -2.34
N LEU A 792 17.55 34.63 -1.94
CA LEU A 792 17.12 35.98 -1.60
C LEU A 792 17.68 36.34 -0.23
N VAL A 793 18.48 37.39 -0.19
CA VAL A 793 19.09 37.92 1.05
C VAL A 793 18.29 39.15 1.48
N ASP A 794 17.36 38.92 2.41
CA ASP A 794 16.45 39.93 2.94
C ASP A 794 17.10 40.63 4.14
N ALA A 795 17.10 41.96 4.12
CA ALA A 795 17.63 42.78 5.22
C ALA A 795 16.56 43.68 5.83
N ASP A 796 15.27 43.42 5.60
CA ASP A 796 14.17 44.29 6.00
C ASP A 796 13.89 44.31 7.51
N LEU A 797 14.50 43.39 8.27
CA LEU A 797 14.48 43.40 9.74
C LEU A 797 15.49 44.38 10.38
N ARG A 798 16.26 45.12 9.58
CA ARG A 798 17.18 46.14 10.09
C ARG A 798 16.45 47.32 10.73
N PRO A 799 17.09 48.07 11.65
CA PRO A 799 16.55 49.33 12.18
C PRO A 799 16.00 50.24 11.09
N GLU A 800 14.79 50.78 11.29
CA GLU A 800 14.02 51.58 10.32
C GLU A 800 13.58 50.83 9.03
N GLY A 801 13.74 49.50 9.00
CA GLY A 801 13.33 48.63 7.91
C GLY A 801 13.91 49.05 6.56
N ARG A 802 13.06 49.10 5.53
CA ARG A 802 13.45 49.49 4.16
C ARG A 802 14.06 50.88 4.06
N GLN A 803 13.68 51.79 4.95
CA GLN A 803 14.16 53.18 4.97
C GLN A 803 15.50 53.32 5.70
N GLY A 804 15.89 52.33 6.50
CA GLY A 804 17.15 52.31 7.22
C GLY A 804 18.36 51.96 6.37
N ALA A 805 19.53 52.38 6.83
CA ALA A 805 20.81 52.05 6.22
C ALA A 805 21.01 50.52 6.14
N LEU A 806 21.37 50.01 4.96
CA LEU A 806 21.54 48.57 4.71
C LEU A 806 22.61 47.94 5.62
N VAL A 807 23.70 48.67 5.85
CA VAL A 807 24.81 48.27 6.70
C VAL A 807 24.96 49.37 7.75
N ARG A 808 25.12 48.99 9.03
CA ARG A 808 25.32 49.93 10.13
C ARG A 808 26.54 49.54 10.96
N THR A 809 27.19 50.52 11.56
CA THR A 809 28.27 50.23 12.50
C THR A 809 27.74 49.58 13.78
N LEU A 810 28.56 48.79 14.47
CA LEU A 810 28.20 48.27 15.80
C LEU A 810 27.80 49.41 16.76
N GLY A 811 28.50 50.55 16.71
CA GLY A 811 28.16 51.75 17.47
C GLY A 811 26.80 52.36 17.09
N SER A 812 26.44 52.35 15.79
CA SER A 812 25.14 52.82 15.31
C SER A 812 24.00 51.91 15.77
N TYR A 813 24.19 50.59 15.77
CA TYR A 813 23.23 49.65 16.37
C TYR A 813 23.04 49.92 17.87
N ARG A 814 24.14 50.12 18.61
CA ARG A 814 24.09 50.45 20.04
C ARG A 814 23.29 51.72 20.31
N ALA A 815 23.62 52.80 19.59
CA ALA A 815 22.92 54.07 19.73
C ALA A 815 21.43 53.95 19.36
N TYR A 816 21.11 53.14 18.34
CA TYR A 816 19.73 52.92 17.92
C TYR A 816 18.93 52.21 19.00
N TYR A 817 19.38 51.03 19.42
CA TYR A 817 18.64 50.20 20.36
C TYR A 817 18.51 50.83 21.74
N GLN A 818 19.46 51.66 22.16
CA GLN A 818 19.37 52.41 23.42
C GLN A 818 18.29 53.49 23.44
N ARG A 819 17.93 54.06 22.29
CA ARG A 819 17.08 55.27 22.22
C ARG A 819 15.74 55.05 21.55
N TRP A 820 15.67 54.16 20.56
CA TRP A 820 14.51 54.03 19.68
C TRP A 820 14.05 52.58 19.48
N SER A 821 14.59 51.62 20.25
CA SER A 821 14.18 50.21 20.11
C SER A 821 12.69 50.04 20.42
N HIS A 822 12.01 49.31 19.54
CA HIS A 822 10.67 48.81 19.79
C HIS A 822 10.69 47.37 20.32
N VAL A 823 9.67 47.01 21.08
CA VAL A 823 9.56 45.67 21.71
C VAL A 823 9.58 44.53 20.69
N TRP A 824 8.96 44.71 19.52
CA TRP A 824 8.95 43.70 18.46
C TRP A 824 10.34 43.45 17.86
N GLU A 825 11.24 44.44 17.90
CA GLU A 825 12.63 44.26 17.45
C GLU A 825 13.39 43.37 18.42
N SER A 826 13.16 43.55 19.74
CA SER A 826 13.71 42.66 20.77
C SER A 826 13.25 41.21 20.58
N GLN A 827 11.99 41.02 20.17
CA GLN A 827 11.46 39.70 19.80
C GLN A 827 12.16 39.13 18.56
N ALA A 828 12.38 39.92 17.50
CA ALA A 828 13.08 39.46 16.30
C ALA A 828 14.56 39.10 16.59
N LEU A 829 15.22 39.85 17.48
CA LEU A 829 16.61 39.63 17.91
C LEU A 829 16.81 38.31 18.66
N LEU A 830 15.76 37.65 19.18
CA LEU A 830 15.84 36.27 19.69
C LEU A 830 16.37 35.26 18.65
N ARG A 831 16.26 35.59 17.35
CA ARG A 831 16.75 34.76 16.25
C ARG A 831 18.14 35.18 15.74
N ALA A 832 18.76 36.20 16.32
CA ALA A 832 20.03 36.72 15.80
C ALA A 832 21.19 35.76 16.06
N GLU A 833 21.88 35.34 14.99
CA GLU A 833 23.05 34.45 15.04
C GLU A 833 24.10 34.86 13.98
N PRO A 834 25.39 35.04 14.31
CA PRO A 834 26.44 35.32 13.33
C PRO A 834 26.66 34.12 12.38
N VAL A 835 26.61 34.36 11.06
CA VAL A 835 26.69 33.28 10.05
C VAL A 835 27.75 33.47 8.97
N ALA A 836 28.22 34.70 8.73
CA ALA A 836 29.29 34.95 7.76
C ALA A 836 30.05 36.23 8.09
N GLY A 837 31.27 36.37 7.57
CA GLY A 837 32.12 37.54 7.77
C GLY A 837 32.99 37.44 9.03
N ASP A 838 33.29 38.59 9.64
CA ASP A 838 34.15 38.71 10.82
C ASP A 838 33.46 38.16 12.07
N GLN A 839 34.03 37.08 12.62
CA GLN A 839 33.43 36.36 13.75
C GLN A 839 33.41 37.20 15.04
N GLU A 840 34.51 37.89 15.34
CA GLU A 840 34.64 38.72 16.55
C GLU A 840 33.61 39.86 16.57
N LEU A 841 33.43 40.53 15.43
CA LEU A 841 32.40 41.57 15.27
C LEU A 841 30.98 41.00 15.45
N GLY A 842 30.74 39.79 14.94
CA GLY A 842 29.46 39.08 15.13
C GLY A 842 29.18 38.75 16.59
N GLU A 843 30.16 38.22 17.32
CA GLU A 843 30.07 37.93 18.75
C GLU A 843 29.79 39.20 19.56
N ARG A 844 30.50 40.30 19.28
CA ARG A 844 30.25 41.62 19.91
C ARG A 844 28.88 42.19 19.59
N PHE A 845 28.31 41.89 18.41
CA PHE A 845 26.94 42.23 18.09
C PHE A 845 25.94 41.44 18.94
N VAL A 846 26.19 40.14 19.15
CA VAL A 846 25.37 39.30 20.03
C VAL A 846 25.40 39.82 21.47
N GLU A 847 26.58 40.13 22.01
CA GLU A 847 26.73 40.73 23.34
C GLU A 847 25.97 42.05 23.49
N LEU A 848 25.92 42.86 22.42
CA LEU A 848 25.17 44.12 22.40
C LEU A 848 23.65 43.89 22.53
N ILE A 849 23.11 42.86 21.90
CA ILE A 849 21.65 42.63 21.83
C ILE A 849 21.12 41.71 22.94
N ASP A 850 21.99 40.93 23.59
CA ASP A 850 21.59 39.99 24.64
C ASP A 850 20.74 40.62 25.76
N PRO A 851 21.07 41.82 26.27
CA PRO A 851 20.23 42.50 27.25
C PRO A 851 18.85 42.94 26.72
N LEU A 852 18.68 43.06 25.40
CA LEU A 852 17.40 43.44 24.78
C LEU A 852 16.50 42.21 24.61
N ARG A 853 17.08 41.10 24.14
CA ARG A 853 16.32 39.87 23.86
C ARG A 853 16.16 38.98 25.10
N TYR A 854 16.97 39.18 26.14
CA TYR A 854 16.81 38.58 27.48
C TYR A 854 16.87 39.68 28.57
N PRO A 855 15.82 40.52 28.70
CA PRO A 855 15.81 41.63 29.64
C PRO A 855 16.04 41.15 31.08
N PRO A 856 16.89 41.82 31.89
CA PRO A 856 17.34 41.32 33.19
C PRO A 856 16.23 41.14 34.24
N GLU A 857 15.07 41.79 34.07
CA GLU A 857 13.88 41.66 34.93
C GLU A 857 12.69 41.01 34.19
N GLY A 858 12.94 40.45 33.00
CA GLY A 858 11.90 40.07 32.05
C GLY A 858 11.25 41.28 31.36
N VAL A 859 10.40 40.99 30.38
CA VAL A 859 9.64 42.01 29.64
C VAL A 859 8.51 42.62 30.50
N SER A 860 8.30 43.94 30.39
CA SER A 860 7.27 44.65 31.18
C SER A 860 5.84 44.28 30.78
N GLU A 861 4.87 44.47 31.68
CA GLU A 861 3.44 44.25 31.37
C GLU A 861 2.91 45.12 30.22
N THR A 862 3.45 46.33 30.05
CA THR A 862 3.10 47.22 28.94
C THR A 862 3.58 46.64 27.62
N ASP A 863 4.83 46.19 27.59
CA ASP A 863 5.46 45.59 26.41
C ASP A 863 4.82 44.25 26.04
N LEU A 864 4.43 43.44 27.04
CA LEU A 864 3.65 42.20 26.84
C LEU A 864 2.32 42.47 26.13
N ARG A 865 1.59 43.50 26.56
CA ARG A 865 0.33 43.91 25.91
C ARG A 865 0.58 44.41 24.49
N GLU A 866 1.69 45.11 24.26
CA GLU A 866 2.08 45.55 22.92
C GLU A 866 2.39 44.36 22.00
N ILE A 867 3.19 43.38 22.45
CA ILE A 867 3.49 42.15 21.69
C ILE A 867 2.20 41.45 21.29
N ARG A 868 1.28 41.24 22.26
CA ARG A 868 -0.03 40.61 21.99
C ARG A 868 -0.85 41.39 20.99
N ARG A 869 -0.87 42.73 21.08
CA ARG A 869 -1.57 43.60 20.14
C ARG A 869 -0.97 43.51 18.73
N ILE A 870 0.36 43.48 18.61
CA ILE A 870 1.04 43.33 17.33
C ILE A 870 0.71 41.96 16.72
N LYS A 871 0.71 40.89 17.50
CA LYS A 871 0.35 39.55 17.02
C LYS A 871 -1.06 39.50 16.47
N ALA A 872 -2.04 39.99 17.24
CA ALA A 872 -3.43 40.05 16.82
C ALA A 872 -3.62 40.89 15.54
N ARG A 873 -2.87 41.99 15.40
CA ARG A 873 -2.87 42.80 14.18
C ARG A 873 -2.31 42.02 12.98
N ILE A 874 -1.19 41.30 13.15
CA ILE A 874 -0.59 40.49 12.09
C ILE A 874 -1.56 39.39 11.62
N GLU A 875 -2.24 38.71 12.54
CA GLU A 875 -3.26 37.70 12.20
C GLU A 875 -4.38 38.27 11.32
N ASN A 876 -4.84 39.49 11.61
CA ASN A 876 -5.96 40.12 10.90
C ASN A 876 -5.56 40.82 9.59
N GLU A 877 -4.38 41.46 9.56
CA GLU A 877 -3.99 42.35 8.46
C GLU A 877 -3.05 41.72 7.44
N ARG A 878 -2.29 40.67 7.81
CA ARG A 878 -1.25 40.08 6.95
C ARG A 878 -1.64 38.76 6.30
N LEU A 879 -2.78 38.17 6.66
CA LEU A 879 -3.30 37.01 5.94
C LEU A 879 -3.69 37.44 4.50
N PRO A 880 -3.19 36.77 3.44
CA PRO A 880 -3.52 37.15 2.07
C PRO A 880 -5.03 37.11 1.79
N ARG A 881 -5.54 38.05 0.99
CA ARG A 881 -6.97 38.09 0.61
C ARG A 881 -7.36 36.77 -0.07
N GLY A 882 -8.38 36.11 0.46
CA GLY A 882 -8.89 34.83 -0.06
C GLY A 882 -8.12 33.58 0.42
N ALA A 883 -7.07 33.73 1.25
CA ALA A 883 -6.43 32.59 1.88
C ALA A 883 -7.32 32.00 2.99
N ASP A 884 -7.38 30.67 3.05
CA ASP A 884 -8.09 29.94 4.11
C ASP A 884 -7.25 29.93 5.40
N PRO A 885 -7.71 30.57 6.50
CA PRO A 885 -6.99 30.61 7.77
C PRO A 885 -6.76 29.23 8.39
N THR A 886 -7.56 28.22 8.03
CA THR A 886 -7.48 26.86 8.59
C THR A 886 -6.41 25.99 7.93
N THR A 887 -5.88 26.43 6.78
CA THR A 887 -4.90 25.70 5.97
C THR A 887 -3.63 26.50 5.69
N HIS A 888 -3.59 27.78 6.06
CA HIS A 888 -2.40 28.62 5.96
C HIS A 888 -1.37 28.28 7.05
N THR A 889 -0.21 27.77 6.65
CA THR A 889 0.85 27.24 7.52
C THR A 889 1.58 28.29 8.34
N LYS A 890 1.79 29.50 7.79
CA LYS A 890 2.56 30.55 8.47
C LYS A 890 1.71 31.38 9.45
N ILE A 891 0.69 32.09 8.96
CA ILE A 891 -0.13 33.06 9.72
C ILE A 891 -1.51 32.48 10.11
N GLY A 892 -1.86 31.30 9.60
CA GLY A 892 -3.15 30.67 9.91
C GLY A 892 -3.26 30.22 11.36
N ARG A 893 -4.48 29.82 11.72
CA ARG A 893 -4.85 29.45 13.09
C ARG A 893 -4.00 28.26 13.57
N GLY A 894 -3.25 28.43 14.64
CA GLY A 894 -2.36 27.40 15.20
C GLY A 894 -1.20 27.00 14.29
N GLY A 895 -0.86 27.85 13.32
CA GLY A 895 0.28 27.69 12.43
C GLY A 895 1.60 28.13 13.07
N LEU A 896 2.62 28.30 12.24
CA LEU A 896 4.00 28.57 12.68
C LEU A 896 4.12 29.84 13.52
N ALA A 897 3.47 30.93 13.10
CA ALA A 897 3.53 32.19 13.83
C ALA A 897 2.90 32.10 15.23
N ASP A 898 1.89 31.26 15.43
CA ASP A 898 1.28 31.06 16.75
C ASP A 898 2.27 30.38 17.71
N VAL A 899 2.92 29.31 17.25
CA VAL A 899 3.90 28.58 18.05
C VAL A 899 5.14 29.43 18.33
N GLU A 900 5.73 30.03 17.29
CA GLU A 900 6.92 30.87 17.40
C GLU A 900 6.72 32.03 18.37
N TRP A 901 5.61 32.77 18.25
CA TRP A 901 5.36 33.92 19.13
C TRP A 901 5.11 33.49 20.58
N THR A 902 4.46 32.35 20.78
CA THR A 902 4.26 31.78 22.13
C THR A 902 5.60 31.44 22.77
N VAL A 903 6.49 30.77 22.04
CA VAL A 903 7.82 30.42 22.53
C VAL A 903 8.67 31.66 22.78
N GLN A 904 8.70 32.61 21.84
CA GLN A 904 9.42 33.87 22.01
C GLN A 904 8.92 34.68 23.20
N LEU A 905 7.62 34.65 23.50
CA LEU A 905 7.08 35.28 24.70
C LEU A 905 7.67 34.67 25.97
N PHE A 906 7.80 33.34 26.05
CA PHE A 906 8.47 32.69 27.18
C PHE A 906 9.94 33.10 27.28
N GLN A 907 10.65 33.20 26.16
CA GLN A 907 12.04 33.65 26.14
C GLN A 907 12.20 35.09 26.64
N LEU A 908 11.33 36.01 26.22
CA LEU A 908 11.35 37.41 26.68
C LEU A 908 11.00 37.55 28.16
N ARG A 909 10.10 36.70 28.68
CA ARG A 909 9.64 36.77 30.08
C ARG A 909 10.59 36.09 31.05
N HIS A 910 11.22 35.00 30.65
CA HIS A 910 11.91 34.10 31.56
C HIS A 910 13.35 33.77 31.14
N GLY A 911 13.81 34.27 29.98
CA GLY A 911 15.16 33.99 29.49
C GLY A 911 16.26 34.54 30.38
N HIS A 912 16.00 35.59 31.18
CA HIS A 912 16.95 36.09 32.16
C HIS A 912 17.20 35.10 33.29
N GLU A 913 16.16 34.44 33.79
CA GLU A 913 16.21 33.45 34.87
C GLU A 913 16.55 32.03 34.40
N LEU A 914 16.16 31.66 33.18
CA LEU A 914 16.26 30.31 32.64
C LEU A 914 17.22 30.25 31.45
N PRO A 915 18.51 29.91 31.65
CA PRO A 915 19.50 29.83 30.58
C PRO A 915 19.10 28.90 29.42
N GLY A 916 18.32 27.85 29.70
CA GLY A 916 17.82 26.92 28.67
C GLY A 916 16.90 27.56 27.63
N LEU A 917 16.29 28.72 27.93
CA LEU A 917 15.50 29.51 26.98
C LEU A 917 16.38 30.42 26.09
N ARG A 918 17.67 30.57 26.40
CA ARG A 918 18.61 31.42 25.63
C ARG A 918 19.16 30.69 24.40
N THR A 919 18.26 30.30 23.50
CA THR A 919 18.56 29.61 22.25
C THR A 919 17.80 30.27 21.10
N THR A 920 18.39 30.28 19.91
CA THR A 920 17.73 30.81 18.72
C THR A 920 16.69 29.84 18.15
N ARG A 921 16.65 28.58 18.61
CA ARG A 921 15.84 27.48 18.05
C ARG A 921 14.51 27.30 18.78
N THR A 922 13.38 27.34 18.07
CA THR A 922 12.02 27.29 18.64
C THR A 922 11.77 26.01 19.42
N ARG A 923 12.09 24.84 18.83
CA ARG A 923 11.82 23.55 19.47
C ARG A 923 12.63 23.37 20.75
N GLN A 924 13.90 23.79 20.75
CA GLN A 924 14.74 23.74 21.95
C GLN A 924 14.22 24.66 23.05
N ALA A 925 13.79 25.88 22.70
CA ALA A 925 13.17 26.81 23.64
C ALA A 925 11.83 26.29 24.18
N LEU A 926 11.00 25.66 23.34
CA LEU A 926 9.75 25.01 23.76
C LEU A 926 10.00 23.88 24.76
N LEU A 927 10.96 22.99 24.48
CA LEU A 927 11.37 21.92 25.40
C LEU A 927 11.94 22.48 26.71
N ALA A 928 12.69 23.57 26.66
CA ALA A 928 13.18 24.25 27.86
C ALA A 928 12.03 24.86 28.68
N ALA A 929 11.02 25.45 28.05
CA ALA A 929 9.83 25.97 28.71
C ALA A 929 9.04 24.86 29.41
N VAL A 930 8.88 23.69 28.77
CA VAL A 930 8.22 22.52 29.36
C VAL A 930 9.00 21.98 30.56
N ARG A 931 10.32 21.80 30.43
CA ARG A 931 11.17 21.34 31.54
C ARG A 931 11.16 22.29 32.74
N ALA A 932 11.00 23.59 32.49
CA ALA A 932 10.89 24.60 33.53
C ALA A 932 9.47 24.73 34.12
N GLY A 933 8.48 23.98 33.62
CA GLY A 933 7.10 24.04 34.10
C GLY A 933 6.32 25.28 33.65
N LEU A 934 6.84 26.06 32.70
CA LEU A 934 6.14 27.23 32.12
C LEU A 934 4.98 26.81 31.20
N LEU A 935 5.06 25.59 30.67
CA LEU A 935 4.04 24.94 29.87
C LEU A 935 3.98 23.46 30.29
N ASN A 936 2.78 22.88 30.39
CA ASN A 936 2.66 21.46 30.69
C ASN A 936 3.12 20.61 29.48
N ALA A 937 3.45 19.34 29.73
CA ALA A 937 4.01 18.45 28.70
C ALA A 937 3.06 18.18 27.53
N GLU A 938 1.75 18.02 27.79
CA GLU A 938 0.74 17.78 26.75
C GLU A 938 0.62 18.98 25.81
N ASP A 939 0.54 20.19 26.36
CA ASP A 939 0.50 21.44 25.58
C ASP A 939 1.80 21.66 24.80
N GLY A 940 2.94 21.28 25.38
CA GLY A 940 4.23 21.27 24.70
C GLY A 940 4.24 20.35 23.47
N GLU A 941 3.77 19.11 23.62
CA GLU A 941 3.67 18.13 22.53
C GLU A 941 2.72 18.61 21.42
N VAL A 942 1.60 19.23 21.80
CA VAL A 942 0.64 19.80 20.84
C VAL A 942 1.28 20.91 19.99
N LEU A 943 2.02 21.84 20.62
CA LEU A 943 2.69 22.94 19.91
C LEU A 943 3.84 22.41 19.04
N ASP A 944 4.61 21.44 19.54
CA ASP A 944 5.72 20.83 18.80
C ASP A 944 5.22 20.09 17.55
N THR A 945 4.18 19.28 17.70
CA THR A 945 3.54 18.55 16.59
C THR A 945 3.02 19.51 15.52
N ALA A 946 2.38 20.62 15.92
CA ALA A 946 1.90 21.63 14.99
C ALA A 946 3.05 22.36 14.26
N TRP A 947 4.12 22.68 14.99
CA TRP A 947 5.33 23.30 14.42
C TRP A 947 5.99 22.41 13.36
N VAL A 948 6.19 21.12 13.70
CA VAL A 948 6.79 20.13 12.82
C VAL A 948 5.93 19.97 11.58
N LEU A 949 4.63 19.70 11.75
CA LEU A 949 3.73 19.48 10.62
C LEU A 949 3.64 20.70 9.70
N ALA A 950 3.45 21.90 10.23
CA ALA A 950 3.35 23.11 9.41
C ALA A 950 4.66 23.44 8.67
N SER A 951 5.81 23.20 9.30
CA SER A 951 7.12 23.37 8.63
C SER A 951 7.31 22.35 7.52
N ARG A 952 6.98 21.07 7.76
CA ARG A 952 7.08 20.02 6.75
C ARG A 952 6.12 20.23 5.59
N VAL A 953 4.90 20.73 5.83
CA VAL A 953 3.96 21.09 4.73
C VAL A 953 4.58 22.15 3.83
N ARG A 954 5.23 23.20 4.37
CA ARG A 954 5.90 24.22 3.54
C ARG A 954 7.06 23.66 2.73
N SER A 955 7.87 22.79 3.34
CA SER A 955 8.94 22.06 2.63
C SER A 955 8.37 21.18 1.51
N ALA A 956 7.31 20.43 1.80
CA ALA A 956 6.61 19.59 0.83
C ALA A 956 6.09 20.39 -0.37
N VAL A 957 5.47 21.54 -0.11
CA VAL A 957 4.96 22.43 -1.17
C VAL A 957 6.10 22.89 -2.08
N MET A 958 7.24 23.29 -1.52
CA MET A 958 8.41 23.66 -2.32
C MET A 958 8.98 22.47 -3.11
N LEU A 959 9.12 21.30 -2.48
CA LEU A 959 9.66 20.09 -3.12
C LEU A 959 8.79 19.65 -4.31
N VAL A 960 7.46 19.64 -4.11
CA VAL A 960 6.50 19.20 -5.12
C VAL A 960 6.36 20.22 -6.24
N ARG A 961 6.23 21.51 -5.91
CA ARG A 961 5.89 22.54 -6.91
C ARG A 961 7.11 23.23 -7.53
N GLY A 962 8.28 23.13 -6.89
CA GLY A 962 9.47 23.91 -7.23
C GLY A 962 9.33 25.41 -6.90
N ARG A 963 8.25 25.80 -6.21
CA ARG A 963 7.97 27.18 -5.78
C ARG A 963 7.43 27.22 -4.35
N PRO A 964 7.80 28.23 -3.55
CA PRO A 964 7.35 28.34 -2.17
C PRO A 964 5.85 28.60 -2.11
N GLY A 965 5.23 28.18 -1.01
CA GLY A 965 3.84 28.46 -0.71
C GLY A 965 3.54 28.26 0.77
N ASP A 966 2.69 29.13 1.31
CA ASP A 966 2.30 29.09 2.72
C ASP A 966 0.96 28.39 2.95
N SER A 967 0.32 27.83 1.92
CA SER A 967 -0.92 27.03 2.00
C SER A 967 -0.83 25.76 1.16
N PHE A 968 -1.73 24.82 1.41
CA PHE A 968 -1.86 23.61 0.62
C PHE A 968 -2.13 23.91 -0.87
N PRO A 969 -1.60 23.11 -1.80
CA PRO A 969 -1.88 23.28 -3.23
C PRO A 969 -3.37 23.06 -3.54
N SER A 970 -3.92 23.87 -4.43
CA SER A 970 -5.30 23.70 -4.93
C SER A 970 -5.40 22.63 -6.01
N GLU A 971 -4.31 22.37 -6.72
CA GLU A 971 -4.27 21.34 -7.76
C GLU A 971 -4.20 19.94 -7.13
N PRO A 972 -5.10 19.01 -7.47
CA PRO A 972 -5.17 17.70 -6.83
C PRO A 972 -3.88 16.87 -6.92
N ARG A 973 -3.13 16.97 -8.03
CA ARG A 973 -1.86 16.27 -8.22
C ARG A 973 -0.76 16.81 -7.31
N GLU A 974 -0.63 18.14 -7.23
CA GLU A 974 0.30 18.80 -6.31
C GLU A 974 -0.03 18.42 -4.85
N LEU A 975 -1.31 18.41 -4.47
CA LEU A 975 -1.74 18.02 -3.14
C LEU A 975 -1.45 16.53 -2.83
N ALA A 976 -1.64 15.64 -3.81
CA ALA A 976 -1.28 14.23 -3.69
C ALA A 976 0.23 14.01 -3.51
N GLY A 977 1.05 14.80 -4.20
CA GLY A 977 2.50 14.83 -4.00
C GLY A 977 2.88 15.24 -2.58
N VAL A 978 2.25 16.30 -2.05
CA VAL A 978 2.47 16.76 -0.68
C VAL A 978 2.09 15.68 0.35
N ALA A 979 0.96 15.01 0.16
CA ALA A 979 0.53 13.93 1.04
C ALA A 979 1.48 12.73 1.04
N ARG A 980 1.98 12.33 -0.14
CA ARG A 980 2.96 11.24 -0.26
C ARG A 980 4.28 11.59 0.43
N TYR A 981 4.80 12.81 0.27
CA TYR A 981 6.02 13.27 0.96
C TYR A 981 5.87 13.24 2.49
N LEU A 982 4.68 13.60 2.99
CA LEU A 982 4.40 13.58 4.43
C LEU A 982 4.05 12.18 4.97
N GLY A 983 4.19 11.11 4.18
CA GLY A 983 3.99 9.73 4.63
C GLY A 983 2.54 9.21 4.58
N TYR A 984 1.57 10.00 4.09
CA TYR A 984 0.16 9.58 4.04
C TYR A 984 -0.13 8.57 2.91
N GLY A 985 0.75 8.45 1.91
CA GLY A 985 0.56 7.53 0.78
C GLY A 985 -0.52 7.97 -0.23
N ALA A 986 -0.79 7.13 -1.23
CA ALA A 986 -1.67 7.49 -2.35
C ALA A 986 -3.17 7.48 -1.96
N GLY A 987 -3.90 8.55 -2.30
CA GLY A 987 -5.36 8.65 -2.09
C GLY A 987 -5.80 9.06 -0.69
N ARG A 988 -4.87 9.50 0.18
CA ARG A 988 -5.13 9.96 1.55
C ARG A 988 -4.94 11.48 1.72
N THR A 989 -5.17 12.24 0.65
CA THR A 989 -5.06 13.72 0.65
C THR A 989 -6.06 14.39 1.58
N GLY A 990 -7.29 13.87 1.66
CA GLY A 990 -8.31 14.39 2.58
C GLY A 990 -7.89 14.24 4.04
N GLU A 991 -7.33 13.08 4.40
CA GLU A 991 -6.85 12.79 5.75
C GLU A 991 -5.72 13.72 6.18
N LEU A 992 -4.75 14.01 5.30
CA LEU A 992 -3.71 15.00 5.57
C LEU A 992 -4.30 16.36 5.96
N VAL A 993 -5.26 16.85 5.19
CA VAL A 993 -5.86 18.17 5.42
C VAL A 993 -6.67 18.18 6.71
N ASP A 994 -7.40 17.10 7.00
CA ASP A 994 -8.19 16.97 8.22
C ASP A 994 -7.31 16.85 9.48
N ASP A 995 -6.22 16.09 9.39
CA ASP A 995 -5.23 15.95 10.45
C ASP A 995 -4.51 17.28 10.71
N TYR A 996 -4.11 17.99 9.66
CA TYR A 996 -3.56 19.34 9.76
C TYR A 996 -4.53 20.28 10.49
N ARG A 997 -5.79 20.32 10.07
CA ARG A 997 -6.84 21.16 10.71
C ARG A 997 -7.09 20.76 12.16
N ARG A 998 -7.04 19.47 12.48
CA ARG A 998 -7.24 18.96 13.85
C ARG A 998 -6.08 19.38 14.76
N ILE A 999 -4.85 19.17 14.31
CA ILE A 999 -3.63 19.49 15.07
C ILE A 999 -3.52 20.99 15.30
N THR A 1000 -3.66 21.80 14.26
CA THR A 1000 -3.54 23.27 14.39
C THR A 1000 -4.68 23.88 15.19
N ARG A 1001 -5.89 23.30 15.17
CA ARG A 1001 -6.97 23.73 16.08
C ARG A 1001 -6.61 23.50 17.54
N ARG A 1002 -6.01 22.37 17.88
CA ARG A 1002 -5.54 22.07 19.25
C ARG A 1002 -4.41 23.03 19.64
N ALA A 1003 -3.42 23.22 18.77
CA ALA A 1003 -2.35 24.18 18.99
C ALA A 1003 -2.87 25.60 19.22
N ARG A 1004 -3.89 26.04 18.46
CA ARG A 1004 -4.52 27.32 18.74
C ARG A 1004 -5.12 27.38 20.13
N SER A 1005 -5.83 26.34 20.58
CA SER A 1005 -6.39 26.32 21.94
C SER A 1005 -5.31 26.43 23.01
N VAL A 1006 -4.12 25.88 22.79
CA VAL A 1006 -2.96 26.08 23.67
C VAL A 1006 -2.48 27.53 23.62
N VAL A 1007 -2.31 28.09 22.42
CA VAL A 1007 -1.85 29.48 22.23
C VAL A 1007 -2.80 30.50 22.85
N GLU A 1008 -4.13 30.30 22.76
CA GLU A 1008 -5.09 31.18 23.44
C GLU A 1008 -4.82 31.27 24.94
N ARG A 1009 -4.58 30.12 25.61
CA ARG A 1009 -4.28 30.09 27.04
C ARG A 1009 -2.87 30.57 27.38
N ALA A 1010 -1.88 30.12 26.62
CA ALA A 1010 -0.46 30.33 26.94
C ALA A 1010 0.04 31.73 26.53
N PHE A 1011 -0.43 32.23 25.39
CA PHE A 1011 0.01 33.51 24.85
C PHE A 1011 -0.95 34.65 25.21
N TYR A 1012 -2.27 34.50 25.02
CA TYR A 1012 -3.23 35.59 25.24
C TYR A 1012 -3.74 35.69 26.70
N GLY A 1013 -3.91 34.55 27.38
CA GLY A 1013 -4.36 34.46 28.76
C GLY A 1013 -5.78 33.91 28.85
#